data_AF-A0A8J4RUP4-F1
#
_entry.id   AF-A0A8J4RUP4-F1
#
_cell.length_a   1.000
_cell.length_b   1.000
_cell.length_c   1.000
_cell.angle_alpha   90.00
_cell.angle_beta   90.00
_cell.angle_gamma   90.00
#
_symmetry.space_group_name_H-M   'P 1'
#
loop_
_entity.id
_entity.type
_entity.pdbx_description
1 polymer ?
#
loop_
_entity_poly.entity_id
_entity_poly.type
_entity_poly.pdbx_seq_one_letter_code
_entity_poly.pdbx_strand_id
1 'polypeptide(L)'
;MEDHNDDATSSSEASRLRWHVFLSFRGEDTLYPFINNLYTSLHNKGIRAFRDDDGLRRGDENAPTLLDAIEESAASIVIISQNYASSRWCLEELSKICECNRLILPVFYLVDPSDVRKQRGPFFGKHFREHEEKGIEKEKVTKWREAMETAGGKAGFVFKDKDKDSNEAQAKLIKLLVKRVLEELDNPGMRSRLWDHDEIMTVLKGEKGTRCIEGIVLNFQRRPIVQDASGERISWENLQRTPNFTSALTYAKERYKKFLQDNAEKKREVVLCTKPFESMVNLRLLQINHVRLERKYKYLPAGLKWLQWKGCPLKALPSEFLPRELAVLDLSESRIEQVWGWYSNKVAEKLMVIKLRNCYNLADIPNLSGHQTLEKLILEDLEILSLIGCKSFTTIPDSVGNLKSLTKLLIYGSAIVVLPPSIGLLSFLKELSVGKCLSLIELPDSIEGLGSLVEIDLDWTSITQLPNQVGDLKMLRKLEMLNCKHLKFLPESIGSMLALMTLNISNAKISELPESIGMLENLITLRLSNCTELYKLPASIGNLKSLQRLLMGETAVAELPESFGKLLSLMILEMPKKPYFELPRNSVPNSTVLPTSFSNLCSLKELNARAWKLCGKIPDDFKKLSSLEILNLGHNNFFSLPSSLMDLSKLKKLLLPNCEELKSLPLLPSSLVEVNVADCPALERVSDLSNLESLEELNLTNCEMVVDIPGLECLKSLRRLYMSGCKTCSSVVKRRLSKVSLRNMFSLSMPGSKIPDWFSQEVVKFSERKNLKLKGVIIGVIVSFSHQIPDNLRDQDPLLTGIRANIVKLNRPVFNAMLDIKGVPKTHEDHLYLSRFPEWHPLSFSLKDDYNIHVTIDDPPYIEGLKLKKWGVHLVFEGDDDYDGNEESLDESQLSISEKLAKFFSFPEEEEEYIPESGCEVESQVQEIEEQEEIEREPHWWHFLPLFRRCFCF
;
A
#
# COMPACT_ATOMS: atom_id res chain seq x y z
N MET A 1 13.49 -2.52 -0.52
CA MET A 1 13.85 -1.83 0.72
C MET A 1 12.70 -0.91 1.03
N GLU A 2 12.16 -1.09 2.24
CA GLU A 2 11.19 -0.26 2.94
C GLU A 2 9.84 -0.02 2.24
N ASP A 3 8.96 -1.00 2.47
CA ASP A 3 7.51 -0.85 2.49
C ASP A 3 7.10 0.31 3.41
N HIS A 4 6.53 1.36 2.85
CA HIS A 4 5.65 2.26 3.58
C HIS A 4 4.33 1.52 3.88
N ASN A 5 4.34 0.74 4.96
CA ASN A 5 3.13 0.38 5.68
C ASN A 5 2.68 1.61 6.47
N ASP A 6 1.54 2.18 6.07
CA ASP A 6 0.73 3.05 6.91
C ASP A 6 0.19 2.24 8.10
N ASP A 7 1.08 1.98 9.06
CA ASP A 7 0.70 1.71 10.45
C ASP A 7 0.20 3.03 11.02
N ALA A 8 -1.10 3.29 10.82
CA ALA A 8 -1.82 4.21 11.68
C ALA A 8 -1.78 3.63 13.09
N THR A 9 -0.73 3.99 13.83
CA THR A 9 -0.69 3.92 15.29
C THR A 9 -1.89 4.69 15.81
N SER A 10 -2.98 3.98 16.09
CA SER A 10 -4.05 4.49 16.93
C SER A 10 -3.46 4.63 18.33
N SER A 11 -2.88 5.81 18.58
CA SER A 11 -2.63 6.30 19.91
C SER A 11 -3.93 6.17 20.71
N SER A 12 -3.93 5.24 21.66
CA SER A 12 -4.73 5.22 22.87
C SER A 12 -6.01 6.08 22.85
N GLU A 13 -7.15 5.49 22.48
CA GLU A 13 -8.45 5.90 23.06
C GLU A 13 -8.49 5.44 24.53
N ALA A 14 -7.56 5.97 25.34
CA ALA A 14 -7.52 5.75 26.77
C ALA A 14 -8.77 6.36 27.41
N SER A 15 -9.55 5.50 28.07
CA SER A 15 -10.73 5.79 28.91
C SER A 15 -12.02 6.26 28.21
N ARG A 16 -12.90 5.31 27.88
CA ARG A 16 -14.32 5.60 27.57
C ARG A 16 -15.19 5.96 28.80
N LEU A 17 -14.62 6.01 30.00
CA LEU A 17 -15.27 6.61 31.17
C LEU A 17 -14.53 7.92 31.49
N ARG A 18 -15.14 9.03 31.08
CA ARG A 18 -14.63 10.37 31.33
C ARG A 18 -14.53 10.66 32.82
N TRP A 19 -15.46 10.10 33.61
CA TRP A 19 -15.59 10.34 35.04
C TRP A 19 -15.54 9.02 35.83
N HIS A 20 -14.91 9.06 37.00
CA HIS A 20 -14.95 7.95 37.95
C HIS A 20 -16.21 7.99 38.81
N VAL A 21 -16.71 9.18 39.16
CA VAL A 21 -17.89 9.35 40.01
C VAL A 21 -18.79 10.48 39.50
N PHE A 22 -20.09 10.25 39.43
CA PHE A 22 -21.11 11.29 39.29
C PHE A 22 -21.63 11.71 40.66
N LEU A 23 -21.71 13.02 40.94
CA LEU A 23 -22.30 13.55 42.17
C LEU A 23 -23.69 14.11 41.89
N SER A 24 -24.73 13.45 42.42
CA SER A 24 -26.12 13.92 42.36
C SER A 24 -26.56 14.47 43.71
N PHE A 25 -27.03 15.71 43.75
CA PHE A 25 -27.42 16.39 45.00
C PHE A 25 -28.37 17.55 44.71
N ARG A 26 -29.04 18.05 45.76
CA ARG A 26 -29.83 19.29 45.70
C ARG A 26 -29.01 20.44 46.29
N GLY A 27 -28.61 21.40 45.46
CA GLY A 27 -27.78 22.54 45.88
C GLY A 27 -28.40 23.43 46.96
N GLU A 28 -29.74 23.59 46.98
CA GLU A 28 -30.46 24.39 47.98
C GLU A 28 -30.46 23.79 49.40
N ASP A 29 -30.29 22.47 49.53
CA ASP A 29 -30.42 21.75 50.80
C ASP A 29 -29.08 21.32 51.42
N THR A 30 -28.06 21.22 50.59
CA THR A 30 -26.73 20.76 51.01
C THR A 30 -25.87 21.98 51.29
N LEU A 31 -25.26 22.05 52.48
CA LEU A 31 -24.32 23.12 52.81
C LEU A 31 -23.21 23.14 51.75
N TYR A 32 -23.10 24.23 50.98
CA TYR A 32 -22.08 24.41 49.92
C TYR A 32 -20.65 23.97 50.33
N PRO A 33 -20.22 24.17 51.61
CA PRO A 33 -18.95 23.61 52.11
C PRO A 33 -18.83 22.07 52.05
N PHE A 34 -19.89 21.30 52.33
CA PHE A 34 -19.84 19.82 52.35
C PHE A 34 -19.58 19.25 50.95
N ILE A 35 -20.33 19.71 49.94
CA ILE A 35 -20.18 19.28 48.55
C ILE A 35 -18.81 19.68 48.00
N ASN A 36 -18.36 20.91 48.26
CA ASN A 36 -17.01 21.35 47.88
C ASN A 36 -15.94 20.48 48.52
N ASN A 37 -16.04 20.21 49.83
CA ASN A 37 -15.04 19.39 50.53
C ASN A 37 -15.04 17.94 50.03
N LEU A 38 -16.19 17.37 49.70
CA LEU A 38 -16.30 16.04 49.08
C LEU A 38 -15.62 16.02 47.70
N TYR A 39 -15.95 16.99 46.85
CA TYR A 39 -15.37 17.14 45.52
C TYR A 39 -13.85 17.30 45.57
N THR A 40 -13.35 18.23 46.40
CA THR A 40 -11.91 18.44 46.61
C THR A 40 -11.22 17.19 47.16
N SER A 41 -11.86 16.47 48.08
CA SER A 41 -11.28 15.23 48.65
C SER A 41 -11.19 14.09 47.62
N LEU A 42 -12.18 13.97 46.73
CA LEU A 42 -12.15 13.02 45.61
C LEU A 42 -11.03 13.39 44.62
N HIS A 43 -10.94 14.67 44.23
CA HIS A 43 -9.91 15.16 43.32
C HIS A 43 -8.48 14.99 43.89
N ASN A 44 -8.26 15.29 45.16
CA ASN A 44 -6.98 15.10 45.85
C ASN A 44 -6.54 13.63 45.92
N LYS A 45 -7.46 12.68 45.72
CA LYS A 45 -7.18 11.25 45.61
C LYS A 45 -7.12 10.74 44.16
N GLY A 46 -7.10 11.64 43.18
CA GLY A 46 -7.03 11.30 41.76
C GLY A 46 -8.37 10.85 41.15
N ILE A 47 -9.48 10.96 41.89
CA ILE A 47 -10.80 10.56 41.41
C ILE A 47 -11.44 11.73 40.65
N ARG A 48 -11.44 11.64 39.31
CA ARG A 48 -12.27 12.48 38.43
C ARG A 48 -13.76 12.37 38.79
N ALA A 49 -14.31 13.38 39.45
CA ALA A 49 -15.74 13.46 39.77
C ALA A 49 -16.44 14.52 38.90
N PHE A 50 -17.63 14.20 38.40
CA PHE A 50 -18.53 15.18 37.76
C PHE A 50 -19.49 15.74 38.81
N ARG A 51 -19.65 17.07 38.83
CA ARG A 51 -20.51 17.80 39.79
C ARG A 51 -21.54 18.64 39.03
N ASP A 52 -22.81 18.44 39.35
CA ASP A 52 -23.94 19.19 38.80
C ASP A 52 -24.12 20.61 39.41
N ASP A 53 -23.08 21.44 39.44
CA ASP A 53 -23.20 22.85 39.93
C ASP A 53 -22.49 23.88 39.06
N ASP A 54 -21.75 23.43 38.04
CA ASP A 54 -21.35 24.31 36.94
C ASP A 54 -22.48 24.27 35.91
N GLY A 55 -23.52 25.07 36.16
CA GLY A 55 -24.54 25.34 35.16
C GLY A 55 -23.84 25.61 33.83
N LEU A 56 -24.17 24.79 32.82
CA LEU A 56 -23.74 24.90 31.42
C LEU A 56 -23.32 26.35 31.12
N ARG A 57 -22.01 26.61 31.11
CA ARG A 57 -21.51 27.79 30.40
C ARG A 57 -21.91 27.56 28.96
N ARG A 58 -23.03 28.18 28.55
CA ARG A 58 -23.45 28.29 27.15
C ARG A 58 -22.28 28.89 26.37
N GLY A 59 -21.48 28.05 25.73
CA GLY A 59 -20.28 28.50 25.03
C GLY A 59 -19.35 27.39 24.53
N ASP A 60 -19.34 26.20 25.14
CA ASP A 60 -18.52 25.08 24.64
C ASP A 60 -19.38 24.07 23.87
N GLU A 61 -19.19 24.01 22.54
CA GLU A 61 -19.88 23.08 21.63
C GLU A 61 -19.53 21.59 21.89
N ASN A 62 -18.65 21.29 22.86
CA ASN A 62 -18.15 19.95 23.19
C ASN A 62 -18.36 19.52 24.67
N ALA A 63 -19.20 20.22 25.44
CA ALA A 63 -19.53 19.79 26.81
C ALA A 63 -20.52 18.61 26.79
N PRO A 64 -20.24 17.49 27.49
CA PRO A 64 -21.13 16.32 27.51
C PRO A 64 -22.45 16.70 28.20
N THR A 65 -23.57 16.16 27.72
CA THR A 65 -24.84 16.41 28.41
C THR A 65 -24.79 15.75 29.80
N LEU A 66 -25.62 16.23 30.72
CA LEU A 66 -25.68 15.68 32.07
C LEU A 66 -26.04 14.18 32.08
N LEU A 67 -26.86 13.72 31.13
CA LEU A 67 -27.17 12.30 30.96
C LEU A 67 -25.96 11.51 30.44
N ASP A 68 -25.18 12.10 29.52
CA ASP A 68 -23.92 11.50 29.07
C ASP A 68 -22.92 11.40 30.24
N ALA A 69 -22.84 12.41 31.10
CA ALA A 69 -21.96 12.38 32.27
C ALA A 69 -22.32 11.24 33.24
N ILE A 70 -23.61 10.92 33.41
CA ILE A 70 -24.07 9.75 34.17
C ILE A 70 -23.66 8.45 33.46
N GLU A 71 -23.87 8.36 32.14
CA GLU A 71 -23.48 7.21 31.32
C GLU A 71 -21.96 7.05 31.18
N GLU A 72 -21.18 8.09 31.43
CA GLU A 72 -19.71 8.09 31.39
C GLU A 72 -19.06 7.98 32.78
N SER A 73 -19.86 7.83 33.85
CA SER A 73 -19.38 7.71 35.24
C SER A 73 -19.36 6.27 35.76
N ALA A 74 -18.23 5.82 36.31
CA ALA A 74 -18.11 4.45 36.84
C ALA A 74 -19.01 4.17 38.07
N ALA A 75 -19.28 5.19 38.89
CA ALA A 75 -20.14 5.13 40.06
C ALA A 75 -20.92 6.46 40.24
N SER A 76 -21.95 6.46 41.07
CA SER A 76 -22.69 7.66 41.45
C SER A 76 -22.82 7.79 42.96
N ILE A 77 -22.47 8.95 43.52
CA ILE A 77 -22.80 9.32 44.91
C ILE A 77 -24.07 10.16 44.85
N VAL A 78 -25.13 9.68 45.51
CA VAL A 78 -26.44 10.34 45.49
C VAL A 78 -26.74 10.89 46.88
N ILE A 79 -26.72 12.20 47.04
CA ILE A 79 -26.91 12.88 48.32
C ILE A 79 -28.39 13.28 48.43
N ILE A 80 -29.16 12.42 49.10
CA ILE A 80 -30.60 12.55 49.23
C ILE A 80 -30.90 13.39 50.48
N SER A 81 -31.33 14.63 50.26
CA SER A 81 -31.77 15.61 51.26
C SER A 81 -33.30 15.68 51.35
N GLN A 82 -33.81 16.47 52.31
CA GLN A 82 -35.24 16.64 52.57
C GLN A 82 -36.03 17.11 51.32
N ASN A 83 -35.48 18.04 50.53
CA ASN A 83 -36.13 18.56 49.33
C ASN A 83 -35.57 17.98 48.01
N TYR A 84 -34.76 16.92 48.07
CA TYR A 84 -34.23 16.26 46.87
C TYR A 84 -35.35 15.90 45.87
N ALA A 85 -36.44 15.28 46.36
CA ALA A 85 -37.57 14.87 45.53
C ALA A 85 -38.49 16.03 45.06
N SER A 86 -38.29 17.25 45.55
CA SER A 86 -39.00 18.43 45.01
C SER A 86 -38.48 18.82 43.62
N SER A 87 -37.22 18.48 43.33
CA SER A 87 -36.55 18.78 42.06
C SER A 87 -36.87 17.72 41.01
N ARG A 88 -37.51 18.15 39.92
CA ARG A 88 -37.70 17.29 38.74
C ARG A 88 -36.35 16.78 38.19
N TRP A 89 -35.33 17.65 38.18
CA TRP A 89 -34.01 17.33 37.64
C TRP A 89 -33.32 16.22 38.45
N CYS A 90 -33.29 16.33 39.78
CA CYS A 90 -32.68 15.32 40.66
C CYS A 90 -33.39 13.95 40.56
N LEU A 91 -34.69 13.94 40.25
CA LEU A 91 -35.46 12.71 40.01
C LEU A 91 -35.19 12.10 38.63
N GLU A 92 -35.02 12.92 37.60
CA GLU A 92 -34.58 12.46 36.27
C GLU A 92 -33.16 11.87 36.31
N GLU A 93 -32.23 12.54 37.00
CA GLU A 93 -30.89 12.01 37.28
C GLU A 93 -30.94 10.67 37.99
N LEU A 94 -31.69 10.58 39.09
CA LEU A 94 -31.76 9.36 39.89
C LEU A 94 -32.36 8.19 39.10
N SER A 95 -33.37 8.46 38.27
CA SER A 95 -33.92 7.48 37.33
C SER A 95 -32.85 6.96 36.40
N LYS A 96 -32.10 7.86 35.76
CA LYS A 96 -31.03 7.48 34.83
C LYS A 96 -29.90 6.72 35.51
N ILE A 97 -29.48 7.16 36.70
CA ILE A 97 -28.46 6.49 37.52
C ILE A 97 -28.90 5.05 37.83
N CYS A 98 -30.17 4.84 38.19
CA CYS A 98 -30.73 3.51 38.43
C CYS A 98 -30.80 2.65 37.15
N GLU A 99 -31.14 3.24 36.00
CA GLU A 99 -31.15 2.56 34.70
C GLU A 99 -29.75 2.08 34.27
N CYS A 100 -28.70 2.87 34.53
CA CYS A 100 -27.32 2.51 34.21
C CYS A 100 -26.81 1.27 34.99
N ASN A 101 -27.49 0.90 36.09
CA ASN A 101 -27.19 -0.26 36.93
C ASN A 101 -25.70 -0.34 37.39
N ARG A 102 -25.09 0.82 37.65
CA ARG A 102 -23.72 0.96 38.16
C ARG A 102 -23.72 1.08 39.69
N LEU A 103 -22.55 1.28 40.29
CA LEU A 103 -22.43 1.47 41.73
C LEU A 103 -23.15 2.76 42.16
N ILE A 104 -24.13 2.65 43.05
CA ILE A 104 -24.85 3.76 43.65
C ILE A 104 -24.51 3.81 45.14
N LEU A 105 -23.97 4.93 45.61
CA LEU A 105 -23.64 5.19 46.99
C LEU A 105 -24.58 6.28 47.55
N PRO A 106 -25.72 5.90 48.15
CA PRO A 106 -26.64 6.87 48.71
C PRO A 106 -26.10 7.46 50.02
N VAL A 107 -26.20 8.78 50.14
CA VAL A 107 -25.96 9.55 51.37
C VAL A 107 -27.29 10.15 51.80
N PHE A 108 -27.81 9.66 52.92
CA PHE A 108 -29.05 10.13 53.53
C PHE A 108 -28.73 11.35 54.41
N TYR A 109 -28.85 12.54 53.81
CA TYR A 109 -28.46 13.80 54.43
C TYR A 109 -29.64 14.41 55.19
N LEU A 110 -29.60 14.33 56.52
CA LEU A 110 -30.66 14.82 57.43
C LEU A 110 -32.05 14.22 57.14
N VAL A 111 -32.08 12.99 56.61
CA VAL A 111 -33.29 12.21 56.30
C VAL A 111 -33.16 10.77 56.77
N ASP A 112 -34.29 10.13 57.06
CA ASP A 112 -34.31 8.69 57.37
C ASP A 112 -34.33 7.87 56.05
N PRO A 113 -33.43 6.88 55.88
CA PRO A 113 -33.44 6.00 54.71
C PRO A 113 -34.79 5.31 54.47
N SER A 114 -35.54 5.00 55.52
CA SER A 114 -36.86 4.39 55.44
C SER A 114 -37.89 5.32 54.82
N ASP A 115 -37.80 6.62 55.10
CA ASP A 115 -38.67 7.65 54.53
C ASP A 115 -38.35 7.89 53.06
N VAL A 116 -37.08 7.82 52.67
CA VAL A 116 -36.66 7.85 51.26
C VAL A 116 -37.18 6.62 50.51
N ARG A 117 -36.91 5.41 51.05
CA ARG A 117 -37.30 4.15 50.40
C ARG A 117 -38.81 4.03 50.24
N LYS A 118 -39.57 4.31 51.29
CA LYS A 118 -41.05 4.18 51.30
C LYS A 118 -41.75 5.44 50.76
N GLN A 119 -40.98 6.50 50.45
CA GLN A 119 -41.47 7.83 50.10
C GLN A 119 -42.49 8.36 51.12
N ARG A 120 -42.18 8.18 52.42
CA ARG A 120 -43.01 8.58 53.58
C ARG A 120 -42.40 9.80 54.28
N GLY A 121 -43.06 10.28 55.33
CA GLY A 121 -42.66 11.49 56.05
C GLY A 121 -43.22 12.79 55.43
N PRO A 122 -43.02 13.95 56.10
CA PRO A 122 -43.67 15.21 55.73
C PRO A 122 -43.20 15.79 54.38
N PHE A 123 -42.02 15.38 53.89
CA PHE A 123 -41.39 15.94 52.69
C PHE A 123 -41.63 15.07 51.44
N PHE A 124 -41.09 13.84 51.38
CA PHE A 124 -41.11 13.03 50.15
C PHE A 124 -42.53 12.71 49.64
N GLY A 125 -43.43 12.31 50.54
CA GLY A 125 -44.82 12.04 50.17
C GLY A 125 -45.57 13.27 49.67
N LYS A 126 -45.21 14.47 50.16
CA LYS A 126 -45.74 15.75 49.68
C LYS A 126 -45.18 16.09 48.30
N HIS A 127 -43.87 16.03 48.11
CA HIS A 127 -43.22 16.37 46.84
C HIS A 127 -43.71 15.51 45.66
N PHE A 128 -43.90 14.20 45.87
CA PHE A 128 -44.46 13.36 44.81
C PHE A 128 -45.93 13.67 44.50
N ARG A 129 -46.76 14.01 45.50
CA ARG A 129 -48.14 14.49 45.26
C ARG A 129 -48.15 15.79 44.46
N GLU A 130 -47.26 16.73 44.80
CA GLU A 130 -47.12 17.98 44.06
C GLU A 130 -46.73 17.76 42.59
N HIS A 131 -45.87 16.77 42.28
CA HIS A 131 -45.54 16.41 40.89
C HIS A 131 -46.71 15.77 40.14
N GLU A 132 -47.51 14.96 40.83
CA GLU A 132 -48.74 14.35 40.29
C GLU A 132 -49.81 15.42 40.00
N GLU A 133 -49.97 16.40 40.89
CA GLU A 133 -50.91 17.53 40.74
C GLU A 133 -50.47 18.53 39.65
N LYS A 134 -49.17 18.65 39.38
CA LYS A 134 -48.60 19.49 38.31
C LYS A 134 -48.74 18.91 36.90
N GLY A 135 -49.45 17.78 36.73
CA GLY A 135 -49.76 17.21 35.42
C GLY A 135 -48.58 16.49 34.74
N ILE A 136 -47.59 16.02 35.49
CA ILE A 136 -46.50 15.19 34.95
C ILE A 136 -47.04 13.80 34.59
N GLU A 137 -46.59 13.26 33.45
CA GLU A 137 -46.98 11.92 32.98
C GLU A 137 -46.81 10.86 34.09
N LYS A 138 -47.89 10.09 34.32
CA LYS A 138 -47.94 9.06 35.36
C LYS A 138 -46.81 8.03 35.24
N GLU A 139 -46.40 7.70 34.03
CA GLU A 139 -45.28 6.77 33.77
C GLU A 139 -43.94 7.34 34.27
N LYS A 140 -43.67 8.63 34.04
CA LYS A 140 -42.45 9.30 34.54
C LYS A 140 -42.42 9.35 36.07
N VAL A 141 -43.53 9.71 36.70
CA VAL A 141 -43.63 9.71 38.17
C VAL A 141 -43.42 8.30 38.74
N THR A 142 -43.94 7.27 38.06
CA THR A 142 -43.74 5.86 38.46
C THR A 142 -42.26 5.49 38.42
N LYS A 143 -41.53 5.81 37.33
CA LYS A 143 -40.08 5.60 37.24
C LYS A 143 -39.29 6.33 38.33
N TRP A 144 -39.67 7.57 38.65
CA TRP A 144 -39.04 8.33 39.74
C TRP A 144 -39.27 7.70 41.12
N ARG A 145 -40.48 7.18 41.37
CA ARG A 145 -40.80 6.45 42.60
C ARG A 145 -39.99 5.16 42.72
N GLU A 146 -39.86 4.39 41.64
CA GLU A 146 -39.04 3.17 41.59
C GLU A 146 -37.56 3.48 41.81
N ALA A 147 -37.04 4.57 41.22
CA ALA A 147 -35.66 5.01 41.40
C ALA A 147 -35.38 5.44 42.85
N MET A 148 -36.30 6.17 43.49
CA MET A 148 -36.21 6.53 44.91
C MET A 148 -36.30 5.32 45.84
N GLU A 149 -37.19 4.36 45.54
CA GLU A 149 -37.25 3.10 46.27
C GLU A 149 -35.94 2.31 46.13
N THR A 150 -35.38 2.25 44.92
CA THR A 150 -34.12 1.56 44.62
C THR A 150 -32.95 2.20 45.36
N ALA A 151 -32.83 3.53 45.33
CA ALA A 151 -31.77 4.26 46.02
C ALA A 151 -31.92 4.17 47.55
N GLY A 152 -33.14 4.32 48.07
CA GLY A 152 -33.43 4.19 49.50
C GLY A 152 -33.32 2.76 50.03
N GLY A 153 -33.45 1.75 49.16
CA GLY A 153 -33.26 0.34 49.47
C GLY A 153 -31.80 -0.11 49.55
N LYS A 154 -30.85 0.71 49.08
CA LYS A 154 -29.42 0.40 49.12
C LYS A 154 -28.80 0.80 50.46
N ALA A 155 -27.79 0.03 50.88
CA ALA A 155 -26.97 0.40 52.03
C ALA A 155 -26.24 1.72 51.72
N GLY A 156 -26.37 2.69 52.62
CA GLY A 156 -25.83 4.04 52.43
C GLY A 156 -25.34 4.66 53.73
N PHE A 157 -24.91 5.92 53.63
CA PHE A 157 -24.35 6.67 54.73
C PHE A 157 -25.41 7.62 55.30
N VAL A 158 -25.60 7.66 56.62
CA VAL A 158 -26.62 8.51 57.26
C VAL A 158 -25.94 9.65 58.01
N PHE A 159 -26.39 10.89 57.77
CA PHE A 159 -25.93 12.10 58.47
C PHE A 159 -27.11 12.73 59.23
N LYS A 160 -27.00 12.94 60.56
CA LYS A 160 -28.14 13.34 61.42
C LYS A 160 -27.94 14.69 62.11
N ASP A 161 -29.05 15.32 62.49
CA ASP A 161 -29.10 16.67 63.12
C ASP A 161 -28.49 16.76 64.53
N LYS A 162 -28.17 15.62 65.18
CA LYS A 162 -27.46 15.63 66.48
C LYS A 162 -25.95 15.84 66.34
N ASP A 163 -25.42 15.84 65.12
CA ASP A 163 -23.99 15.99 64.81
C ASP A 163 -23.56 17.47 64.73
N LYS A 164 -23.97 18.28 65.73
CA LYS A 164 -23.84 19.76 65.76
C LYS A 164 -22.44 20.33 65.98
N ASP A 165 -21.39 19.50 66.04
CA ASP A 165 -20.02 19.95 65.78
C ASP A 165 -19.71 19.80 64.29
N SER A 166 -20.07 20.86 63.56
CA SER A 166 -20.47 20.81 62.15
C SER A 166 -19.39 20.40 61.14
N ASN A 167 -18.12 20.24 61.53
CA ASN A 167 -17.03 20.03 60.58
C ASN A 167 -16.34 18.66 60.71
N GLU A 168 -16.18 18.11 61.91
CA GLU A 168 -15.45 16.84 62.11
C GLU A 168 -16.26 15.62 61.65
N ALA A 169 -17.56 15.58 61.97
CA ALA A 169 -18.46 14.53 61.51
C ALA A 169 -18.60 14.51 59.97
N GLN A 170 -18.66 15.70 59.35
CA GLN A 170 -18.66 15.86 57.90
C GLN A 170 -17.34 15.37 57.27
N ALA A 171 -16.19 15.75 57.84
CA ALA A 171 -14.89 15.29 57.36
C ALA A 171 -14.73 13.76 57.47
N LYS A 172 -15.25 13.15 58.55
CA LYS A 172 -15.25 11.69 58.73
C LYS A 172 -16.12 10.99 57.70
N LEU A 173 -17.31 11.52 57.42
CA LEU A 173 -18.21 11.00 56.39
C LEU A 173 -17.55 11.09 55.00
N ILE A 174 -16.98 12.25 54.65
CA ILE A 174 -16.26 12.44 53.38
C ILE A 174 -15.11 11.43 53.25
N LYS A 175 -14.31 11.26 54.31
CA LYS A 175 -13.20 10.29 54.31
C LYS A 175 -13.68 8.85 54.09
N LEU A 176 -14.82 8.47 54.69
CA LEU A 176 -15.43 7.15 54.49
C LEU A 176 -15.97 6.97 53.07
N LEU A 177 -16.62 7.99 52.51
CA LEU A 177 -17.11 7.99 51.13
C LEU A 177 -15.98 7.83 50.12
N VAL A 178 -14.92 8.65 50.24
CA VAL A 178 -13.75 8.59 49.36
C VAL A 178 -13.05 7.23 49.47
N LYS A 179 -12.89 6.70 50.69
CA LYS A 179 -12.33 5.36 50.90
C LYS A 179 -13.18 4.28 50.21
N ARG A 180 -14.51 4.34 50.34
CA ARG A 180 -15.42 3.35 49.74
C ARG A 180 -15.39 3.41 48.21
N VAL A 181 -15.29 4.60 47.63
CA VAL A 181 -15.15 4.79 46.18
C VAL A 181 -13.85 4.17 45.66
N LEU A 182 -12.72 4.41 46.34
CA LEU A 182 -11.43 3.82 45.97
C LEU A 182 -11.47 2.29 45.99
N GLU A 183 -12.01 1.69 47.07
CA GLU A 183 -12.12 0.23 47.21
C GLU A 183 -12.92 -0.43 46.08
N GLU A 184 -13.93 0.25 45.53
CA GLU A 184 -14.80 -0.29 44.49
C GLU A 184 -14.27 -0.02 43.08
N LEU A 185 -13.63 1.13 42.83
CA LEU A 185 -12.99 1.45 41.54
C LEU A 185 -11.74 0.60 41.28
N ASP A 186 -11.05 0.20 42.35
CA ASP A 186 -9.88 -0.70 42.31
C ASP A 186 -10.24 -2.18 42.07
N ASN A 187 -11.54 -2.53 41.92
CA ASN A 187 -11.95 -3.91 41.62
C ASN A 187 -12.34 -4.08 40.14
N PRO A 188 -11.46 -4.64 39.28
CA PRO A 188 -11.77 -4.79 37.86
C PRO A 188 -12.96 -5.74 37.61
N GLY A 189 -13.27 -6.64 38.54
CA GLY A 189 -14.39 -7.58 38.42
C GLY A 189 -15.79 -6.94 38.33
N MET A 190 -15.92 -5.66 38.73
CA MET A 190 -17.19 -4.92 38.71
C MET A 190 -17.38 -4.06 37.45
N ARG A 191 -16.40 -4.02 36.54
CA ARG A 191 -16.45 -3.21 35.31
C ARG A 191 -17.28 -3.91 34.23
N SER A 192 -17.97 -3.14 33.39
CA SER A 192 -18.75 -3.70 32.28
C SER A 192 -17.90 -4.18 31.12
N ARG A 193 -16.69 -3.64 30.95
CA ARG A 193 -15.77 -4.02 29.88
C ARG A 193 -14.35 -4.11 30.43
N LEU A 194 -13.63 -5.13 29.97
CA LEU A 194 -12.24 -5.37 30.31
C LEU A 194 -11.40 -5.48 29.03
N TRP A 195 -10.38 -4.64 28.94
CA TRP A 195 -9.45 -4.55 27.79
C TRP A 195 -7.99 -4.44 28.23
N ASP A 196 -7.72 -4.06 29.49
CA ASP A 196 -6.38 -4.06 30.03
C ASP A 196 -5.94 -5.49 30.36
N HIS A 197 -4.74 -5.85 29.91
CA HIS A 197 -4.21 -7.20 30.04
C HIS A 197 -4.12 -7.64 31.50
N ASP A 198 -3.58 -6.81 32.39
CA ASP A 198 -3.31 -7.18 33.78
C ASP A 198 -4.59 -7.22 34.61
N GLU A 199 -5.54 -6.35 34.32
CA GLU A 199 -6.88 -6.38 34.92
C GLU A 199 -7.65 -7.65 34.51
N ILE A 200 -7.65 -7.99 33.22
CA ILE A 200 -8.30 -9.23 32.73
C ILE A 200 -7.68 -10.44 33.42
N MET A 201 -6.34 -10.50 33.46
CA MET A 201 -5.64 -11.62 34.07
C MET A 201 -5.90 -11.71 35.58
N THR A 202 -6.04 -10.57 36.27
CA THR A 202 -6.42 -10.52 37.69
C THR A 202 -7.83 -11.06 37.92
N VAL A 203 -8.78 -10.69 37.07
CA VAL A 203 -10.18 -11.15 37.15
C VAL A 203 -10.28 -12.65 36.86
N LEU A 204 -9.62 -13.11 35.79
CA LEU A 204 -9.70 -14.51 35.35
C LEU A 204 -8.89 -15.44 36.27
N LYS A 205 -7.67 -15.09 36.69
CA LYS A 205 -6.89 -15.94 37.60
C LYS A 205 -7.39 -15.88 39.04
N GLY A 206 -7.95 -14.75 39.46
CA GLY A 206 -8.47 -14.55 40.82
C GLY A 206 -9.91 -15.03 41.04
N GLU A 207 -10.56 -15.62 40.03
CA GLU A 207 -11.97 -16.01 40.05
C GLU A 207 -12.91 -14.84 40.46
N LYS A 208 -12.57 -13.59 40.08
CA LYS A 208 -13.33 -12.38 40.44
C LYS A 208 -14.34 -11.96 39.38
N GLY A 209 -14.72 -12.85 38.48
CA GLY A 209 -15.73 -12.57 37.47
C GLY A 209 -17.08 -12.26 38.10
N THR A 210 -17.81 -11.29 37.56
CA THR A 210 -19.16 -10.96 38.04
C THR A 210 -20.13 -10.75 36.88
N ARG A 211 -21.42 -10.68 37.19
CA ARG A 211 -22.49 -10.39 36.23
C ARG A 211 -22.41 -9.00 35.59
N CYS A 212 -21.56 -8.11 36.11
CA CYS A 212 -21.39 -6.77 35.56
C CYS A 212 -20.61 -6.81 34.24
N ILE A 213 -19.74 -7.80 34.03
CA ILE A 213 -18.87 -7.88 32.86
C ILE A 213 -19.68 -8.33 31.63
N GLU A 214 -19.69 -7.47 30.61
CA GLU A 214 -20.39 -7.66 29.33
C GLU A 214 -19.43 -7.86 28.15
N GLY A 215 -18.17 -7.40 28.27
CA GLY A 215 -17.17 -7.54 27.21
C GLY A 215 -15.76 -7.79 27.75
N ILE A 216 -15.04 -8.74 27.15
CA ILE A 216 -13.63 -9.01 27.43
C ILE A 216 -12.84 -9.02 26.12
N VAL A 217 -11.73 -8.26 26.08
CA VAL A 217 -10.80 -8.22 24.97
C VAL A 217 -9.40 -8.56 25.45
N LEU A 218 -9.00 -9.82 25.26
CA LEU A 218 -7.69 -10.34 25.63
C LEU A 218 -6.94 -10.81 24.39
N ASN A 219 -5.80 -10.17 24.11
CA ASN A 219 -4.96 -10.46 22.97
C ASN A 219 -3.55 -10.83 23.41
N PHE A 220 -3.10 -12.02 23.03
CA PHE A 220 -1.68 -12.37 23.08
C PHE A 220 -1.10 -12.25 21.67
N GLN A 221 -0.08 -11.41 21.47
CA GLN A 221 0.57 -11.31 20.17
C GLN A 221 1.34 -12.60 19.86
N ARG A 222 1.06 -13.21 18.71
CA ARG A 222 1.97 -14.18 18.10
C ARG A 222 3.12 -13.39 17.46
N ARG A 223 4.36 -13.60 17.89
CA ARG A 223 5.51 -13.11 17.10
C ARG A 223 5.45 -13.79 15.73
N PRO A 224 5.64 -13.06 14.61
CA PRO A 224 5.64 -13.67 13.29
C PRO A 224 6.80 -14.64 13.22
N ILE A 225 6.50 -15.94 13.13
CA ILE A 225 7.50 -16.96 12.86
C ILE A 225 7.33 -17.30 11.39
N VAL A 226 8.36 -17.02 10.60
CA VAL A 226 8.48 -17.47 9.20
C VAL A 226 8.32 -18.99 9.20
N GLN A 227 7.13 -19.46 8.83
CA GLN A 227 6.90 -20.88 8.56
C GLN A 227 7.49 -21.19 7.19
N ASP A 228 8.76 -21.61 7.18
CA ASP A 228 9.30 -22.24 5.98
C ASP A 228 8.84 -23.71 5.92
N ALA A 229 7.60 -23.90 5.46
CA ALA A 229 7.02 -25.21 5.23
C ALA A 229 7.68 -25.96 4.04
N SER A 230 8.65 -25.34 3.35
CA SER A 230 9.31 -25.94 2.19
C SER A 230 10.36 -26.99 2.60
N GLY A 231 11.08 -26.79 3.71
CA GLY A 231 12.19 -27.66 4.11
C GLY A 231 11.81 -29.13 4.39
N GLU A 232 10.70 -29.38 5.09
CA GLU A 232 10.22 -30.75 5.38
C GLU A 232 9.71 -31.46 4.11
N ARG A 233 9.01 -30.72 3.24
CA ARG A 233 8.47 -31.27 1.99
C ARG A 233 9.60 -31.55 0.99
N ILE A 234 10.53 -30.62 0.81
CA ILE A 234 11.71 -30.79 -0.05
C ILE A 234 12.58 -31.94 0.45
N SER A 235 12.82 -32.05 1.77
CA SER A 235 13.61 -33.16 2.32
C SER A 235 12.92 -34.52 2.22
N TRP A 236 11.59 -34.58 2.29
CA TRP A 236 10.82 -35.81 2.04
C TRP A 236 10.81 -36.21 0.55
N GLU A 237 10.59 -35.24 -0.36
CA GLU A 237 10.66 -35.47 -1.80
C GLU A 237 12.07 -35.91 -2.25
N ASN A 238 13.12 -35.33 -1.65
CA ASN A 238 14.51 -35.75 -1.88
C ASN A 238 14.83 -37.13 -1.30
N LEU A 239 14.22 -37.52 -0.16
CA LEU A 239 14.33 -38.87 0.40
C LEU A 239 13.65 -39.91 -0.51
N GLN A 240 12.51 -39.56 -1.11
CA GLN A 240 11.80 -40.43 -2.07
C GLN A 240 12.55 -40.56 -3.40
N ARG A 241 13.13 -39.47 -3.90
CA ARG A 241 13.88 -39.46 -5.17
C ARG A 241 15.25 -40.12 -5.06
N THR A 242 15.95 -39.92 -3.95
CA THR A 242 17.31 -40.44 -3.70
C THR A 242 17.46 -40.95 -2.27
N PRO A 243 17.02 -42.18 -1.96
CA PRO A 243 17.09 -42.72 -0.60
C PRO A 243 18.53 -43.09 -0.24
N ASN A 244 19.19 -42.23 0.53
CA ASN A 244 20.52 -42.47 1.09
C ASN A 244 20.60 -41.94 2.53
N PHE A 245 21.69 -42.25 3.23
CA PHE A 245 21.85 -41.87 4.63
C PHE A 245 21.73 -40.35 4.86
N THR A 246 22.23 -39.54 3.92
CA THR A 246 22.21 -38.08 3.99
C THR A 246 20.79 -37.52 3.82
N SER A 247 20.00 -38.03 2.87
CA SER A 247 18.60 -37.60 2.69
C SER A 247 17.72 -38.04 3.85
N ALA A 248 17.96 -39.23 4.42
CA ALA A 248 17.27 -39.71 5.62
C ALA A 248 17.60 -38.87 6.87
N LEU A 249 18.88 -38.53 7.06
CA LEU A 249 19.34 -37.68 8.16
C LEU A 249 18.79 -36.25 8.03
N THR A 250 18.72 -35.70 6.82
CA THR A 250 18.19 -34.36 6.55
C THR A 250 16.69 -34.30 6.84
N TYR A 251 15.92 -35.30 6.39
CA TYR A 251 14.49 -35.42 6.72
C TYR A 251 14.26 -35.58 8.23
N ALA A 252 15.04 -36.44 8.90
CA ALA A 252 14.94 -36.63 10.35
C ALA A 252 15.27 -35.34 11.12
N LYS A 253 16.24 -34.55 10.66
CA LYS A 253 16.64 -33.27 11.26
C LYS A 253 15.55 -32.20 11.12
N GLU A 254 14.93 -32.07 9.95
CA GLU A 254 13.81 -31.14 9.74
C GLU A 254 12.56 -31.58 10.54
N ARG A 255 12.30 -32.89 10.62
CA ARG A 255 11.23 -33.45 11.46
C ARG A 255 11.46 -33.21 12.95
N TYR A 256 12.71 -33.33 13.41
CA TYR A 256 13.09 -33.03 14.79
C TYR A 256 13.01 -31.53 15.11
N LYS A 257 13.37 -30.66 14.15
CA LYS A 257 13.21 -29.20 14.25
C LYS A 257 11.74 -28.80 14.41
N LYS A 258 10.85 -29.40 13.61
CA LYS A 258 9.39 -29.24 13.74
C LYS A 258 8.88 -29.72 15.11
N PHE A 259 9.34 -30.88 15.58
CA PHE A 259 9.02 -31.39 16.92
C PHE A 259 9.49 -30.46 18.06
N LEU A 260 10.70 -29.90 17.96
CA LEU A 260 11.21 -28.92 18.91
C LEU A 260 10.40 -27.62 18.88
N GLN A 261 9.97 -27.19 17.70
CA GLN A 261 9.15 -25.99 17.51
C GLN A 261 7.73 -26.17 18.07
N ASP A 262 7.09 -27.32 17.81
CA ASP A 262 5.80 -27.70 18.41
C ASP A 262 5.88 -27.78 19.95
N ASN A 263 7.00 -28.27 20.49
CA ASN A 263 7.22 -28.31 21.94
C ASN A 263 7.54 -26.93 22.53
N ALA A 264 8.20 -26.05 21.77
CA ALA A 264 8.44 -24.66 22.17
C ALA A 264 7.14 -23.84 22.17
N GLU A 265 6.22 -24.12 21.23
CA GLU A 265 4.87 -23.54 21.20
C GLU A 265 4.02 -24.03 22.39
N LYS A 266 4.02 -25.34 22.69
CA LYS A 266 3.31 -25.91 23.87
C LYS A 266 3.76 -25.28 25.20
N LYS A 267 5.02 -24.86 25.32
CA LYS A 267 5.55 -24.20 26.54
C LYS A 267 5.17 -22.72 26.66
N ARG A 268 4.63 -22.09 25.61
CA ARG A 268 4.29 -20.66 25.57
C ARG A 268 2.78 -20.38 25.52
N GLU A 269 1.94 -21.41 25.48
CA GLU A 269 0.48 -21.27 25.51
C GLU A 269 0.02 -20.65 26.84
N VAL A 270 -0.72 -19.55 26.77
CA VAL A 270 -1.38 -18.99 27.96
C VAL A 270 -2.64 -19.79 28.24
N VAL A 271 -2.62 -20.47 29.39
CA VAL A 271 -3.71 -21.32 29.84
C VAL A 271 -4.62 -20.54 30.79
N LEU A 272 -5.93 -20.51 30.49
CA LEU A 272 -6.95 -19.91 31.33
C LEU A 272 -8.01 -20.93 31.72
N CYS A 273 -8.45 -20.87 32.98
CA CYS A 273 -9.56 -21.67 33.48
C CYS A 273 -10.89 -21.08 33.00
N THR A 274 -11.86 -21.93 32.61
CA THR A 274 -13.20 -21.47 32.19
C THR A 274 -14.15 -21.11 33.33
N LYS A 275 -13.86 -21.52 34.57
CA LYS A 275 -14.73 -21.28 35.75
C LYS A 275 -15.09 -19.81 36.00
N PRO A 276 -14.20 -18.82 35.85
CA PRO A 276 -14.54 -17.40 36.06
C PRO A 276 -15.67 -16.88 35.16
N PHE A 277 -15.87 -17.49 33.98
CA PHE A 277 -16.95 -17.11 33.07
C PHE A 277 -18.34 -17.53 33.57
N GLU A 278 -18.43 -18.49 34.48
CA GLU A 278 -19.70 -19.00 35.04
C GLU A 278 -20.52 -17.88 35.70
N SER A 279 -19.85 -16.97 36.39
CA SER A 279 -20.46 -15.79 37.03
C SER A 279 -20.76 -14.63 36.08
N MET A 280 -20.20 -14.63 34.86
CA MET A 280 -20.30 -13.54 33.89
C MET A 280 -21.49 -13.73 32.93
N VAL A 281 -22.68 -13.91 33.50
CA VAL A 281 -23.91 -14.26 32.74
C VAL A 281 -24.34 -13.22 31.67
N ASN A 282 -23.89 -11.97 31.81
CA ASN A 282 -24.18 -10.88 30.87
C ASN A 282 -23.10 -10.69 29.81
N LEU A 283 -22.06 -11.52 29.76
CA LEU A 283 -21.04 -11.43 28.73
C LEU A 283 -21.66 -11.62 27.34
N ARG A 284 -21.45 -10.63 26.46
CA ARG A 284 -21.91 -10.61 25.06
C ARG A 284 -20.75 -10.61 24.06
N LEU A 285 -19.60 -10.06 24.44
CA LEU A 285 -18.40 -10.00 23.61
C LEU A 285 -17.22 -10.70 24.30
N LEU A 286 -16.62 -11.67 23.63
CA LEU A 286 -15.43 -12.36 24.12
C LEU A 286 -14.39 -12.45 23.00
N GLN A 287 -13.24 -11.82 23.22
CA GLN A 287 -12.06 -11.92 22.38
C GLN A 287 -10.90 -12.49 23.21
N ILE A 288 -10.38 -13.66 22.81
CA ILE A 288 -9.39 -14.46 23.57
C ILE A 288 -8.36 -15.09 22.62
N ASN A 289 -7.64 -14.25 21.89
CA ASN A 289 -6.74 -14.72 20.84
C ASN A 289 -5.49 -15.39 21.42
N HIS A 290 -5.11 -16.53 20.84
CA HIS A 290 -3.95 -17.35 21.21
C HIS A 290 -3.96 -17.86 22.67
N VAL A 291 -5.17 -18.03 23.21
CA VAL A 291 -5.41 -18.57 24.56
C VAL A 291 -5.86 -20.02 24.49
N ARG A 292 -5.39 -20.84 25.44
CA ARG A 292 -5.93 -22.17 25.71
C ARG A 292 -6.88 -22.12 26.90
N LEU A 293 -8.13 -22.46 26.67
CA LEU A 293 -9.13 -22.62 27.74
C LEU A 293 -9.11 -24.05 28.29
N GLU A 294 -8.96 -24.20 29.61
CA GLU A 294 -9.03 -25.47 30.34
C GLU A 294 -10.34 -25.63 31.12
N ARG A 295 -10.74 -26.89 31.35
CA ARG A 295 -11.99 -27.35 31.99
C ARG A 295 -13.21 -27.34 31.06
N LYS A 296 -14.41 -27.51 31.61
CA LYS A 296 -15.67 -27.67 30.85
C LYS A 296 -16.05 -26.36 30.16
N TYR A 297 -16.52 -26.44 28.92
CA TYR A 297 -16.87 -25.27 28.10
C TYR A 297 -18.30 -24.76 28.35
N LYS A 298 -19.10 -25.53 29.10
CA LYS A 298 -20.44 -25.14 29.60
C LYS A 298 -20.47 -23.83 30.39
N TYR A 299 -19.31 -23.37 30.89
CA TYR A 299 -19.19 -22.14 31.68
C TYR A 299 -19.12 -20.88 30.81
N LEU A 300 -18.95 -21.02 29.49
CA LEU A 300 -19.11 -19.89 28.58
C LEU A 300 -20.61 -19.55 28.47
N PRO A 301 -20.99 -18.28 28.63
CA PRO A 301 -22.40 -17.89 28.73
C PRO A 301 -23.14 -18.07 27.40
N ALA A 302 -24.34 -18.65 27.48
CA ALA A 302 -25.18 -18.94 26.31
C ALA A 302 -25.65 -17.67 25.56
N GLY A 303 -25.68 -16.51 26.25
CA GLY A 303 -26.05 -15.22 25.67
C GLY A 303 -24.93 -14.51 24.91
N LEU A 304 -23.78 -15.15 24.68
CA LEU A 304 -22.66 -14.57 23.94
C LEU A 304 -23.07 -14.28 22.48
N LYS A 305 -22.81 -13.06 22.01
CA LYS A 305 -23.13 -12.61 20.64
C LYS A 305 -21.92 -12.56 19.72
N TRP A 306 -20.74 -12.27 20.27
CA TRP A 306 -19.48 -12.16 19.52
C TRP A 306 -18.40 -13.01 20.19
N LEU A 307 -17.84 -13.95 19.43
CA LEU A 307 -16.69 -14.74 19.84
C LEU A 307 -15.56 -14.59 18.81
N GLN A 308 -14.44 -14.01 19.25
CA GLN A 308 -13.19 -14.02 18.49
C GLN A 308 -12.13 -14.80 19.25
N TRP A 309 -11.70 -15.92 18.67
CA TRP A 309 -10.73 -16.82 19.25
C TRP A 309 -9.71 -17.22 18.18
N LYS A 310 -8.91 -16.23 17.74
CA LYS A 310 -7.85 -16.48 16.77
C LYS A 310 -6.78 -17.38 17.37
N GLY A 311 -6.20 -18.27 16.58
CA GLY A 311 -5.21 -19.24 17.08
C GLY A 311 -5.79 -20.21 18.11
N CYS A 312 -7.08 -20.55 18.01
CA CYS A 312 -7.73 -21.52 18.87
C CYS A 312 -6.99 -22.88 18.76
N PRO A 313 -6.57 -23.48 19.90
CA PRO A 313 -5.81 -24.73 19.90
C PRO A 313 -6.69 -25.97 19.70
N LEU A 314 -8.02 -25.81 19.66
CA LEU A 314 -8.96 -26.90 19.53
C LEU A 314 -8.99 -27.45 18.10
N LYS A 315 -9.21 -28.76 17.98
CA LYS A 315 -9.50 -29.42 16.70
C LYS A 315 -10.96 -29.22 16.28
N ALA A 316 -11.88 -29.12 17.24
CA ALA A 316 -13.29 -28.79 17.01
C ALA A 316 -13.88 -28.07 18.21
N LEU A 317 -14.91 -27.23 17.99
CA LEU A 317 -15.62 -26.63 19.12
C LEU A 317 -16.41 -27.73 19.86
N PRO A 318 -16.31 -27.77 21.20
CA PRO A 318 -16.88 -28.84 22.01
C PRO A 318 -18.41 -28.74 22.04
N SER A 319 -19.09 -29.90 22.02
CA SER A 319 -20.57 -29.97 22.03
C SER A 319 -21.22 -29.40 23.29
N GLU A 320 -20.45 -29.26 24.39
CA GLU A 320 -20.91 -28.59 25.62
C GLU A 320 -21.06 -27.06 25.46
N PHE A 321 -20.46 -26.47 24.44
CA PHE A 321 -20.55 -25.04 24.15
C PHE A 321 -21.82 -24.75 23.33
N LEU A 322 -22.82 -24.12 23.98
CA LEU A 322 -24.15 -23.85 23.40
C LEU A 322 -24.46 -22.34 23.34
N PRO A 323 -23.74 -21.54 22.53
CA PRO A 323 -23.95 -20.10 22.43
C PRO A 323 -25.15 -19.75 21.54
N ARG A 324 -26.36 -19.82 22.11
CA ARG A 324 -27.63 -19.64 21.38
C ARG A 324 -27.81 -18.26 20.71
N GLU A 325 -27.12 -17.25 21.21
CA GLU A 325 -27.21 -15.86 20.72
C GLU A 325 -26.05 -15.45 19.79
N LEU A 326 -25.19 -16.40 19.39
CA LEU A 326 -23.96 -16.08 18.67
C LEU A 326 -24.23 -15.60 17.24
N ALA A 327 -23.82 -14.36 16.97
CA ALA A 327 -23.93 -13.72 15.66
C ALA A 327 -22.59 -13.69 14.90
N VAL A 328 -21.46 -13.57 15.61
CA VAL A 328 -20.13 -13.49 14.98
C VAL A 328 -19.18 -14.49 15.60
N LEU A 329 -18.57 -15.31 14.75
CA LEU A 329 -17.56 -16.31 15.11
C LEU A 329 -16.29 -16.12 14.26
N ASP A 330 -15.21 -15.70 14.90
CA ASP A 330 -13.89 -15.60 14.27
C ASP A 330 -12.91 -16.59 14.91
N LEU A 331 -12.55 -17.63 14.17
CA LEU A 331 -11.59 -18.66 14.56
C LEU A 331 -10.35 -18.62 13.66
N SER A 332 -10.00 -17.45 13.11
CA SER A 332 -8.86 -17.33 12.19
C SER A 332 -7.54 -17.83 12.81
N GLU A 333 -6.63 -18.34 11.99
CA GLU A 333 -5.30 -18.85 12.37
C GLU A 333 -5.32 -20.05 13.33
N SER A 334 -6.46 -20.74 13.43
CA SER A 334 -6.67 -21.86 14.36
C SER A 334 -6.27 -23.22 13.77
N ARG A 335 -6.08 -24.21 14.65
CA ARG A 335 -5.80 -25.62 14.27
C ARG A 335 -7.08 -26.45 14.11
N ILE A 336 -8.21 -25.79 13.90
CA ILE A 336 -9.51 -26.42 13.79
C ILE A 336 -9.55 -27.29 12.54
N GLU A 337 -9.93 -28.55 12.74
CA GLU A 337 -10.16 -29.56 11.71
C GLU A 337 -11.64 -29.56 11.30
N GLN A 338 -12.56 -29.32 12.24
CA GLN A 338 -14.02 -29.21 12.01
C GLN A 338 -14.60 -28.15 12.96
N VAL A 339 -15.42 -27.22 12.48
CA VAL A 339 -15.95 -26.14 13.35
C VAL A 339 -16.87 -26.71 14.46
N TRP A 340 -17.77 -27.63 14.11
CA TRP A 340 -18.67 -28.33 15.04
C TRP A 340 -18.47 -29.85 14.93
N GLY A 341 -18.70 -30.60 16.01
CA GLY A 341 -18.65 -32.06 16.01
C GLY A 341 -19.89 -32.72 15.39
N TRP A 342 -19.76 -33.95 14.88
CA TRP A 342 -20.77 -34.70 14.10
C TRP A 342 -22.19 -34.81 14.70
N TYR A 343 -22.37 -34.59 16.00
CA TYR A 343 -23.64 -34.78 16.71
C TYR A 343 -24.26 -33.48 17.28
N SER A 344 -23.63 -32.32 17.09
CA SER A 344 -23.99 -31.08 17.81
C SER A 344 -24.07 -29.87 16.87
N ASN A 345 -25.18 -29.76 16.15
CA ASN A 345 -25.44 -28.67 15.20
C ASN A 345 -26.45 -27.62 15.71
N LYS A 346 -26.91 -27.70 16.98
CA LYS A 346 -27.88 -26.76 17.58
C LYS A 346 -27.33 -25.35 17.89
N VAL A 347 -26.19 -24.97 17.32
CA VAL A 347 -25.34 -23.86 17.79
C VAL A 347 -25.55 -22.55 17.01
N ALA A 348 -26.28 -22.54 15.88
CA ALA A 348 -26.13 -21.51 14.86
C ALA A 348 -27.41 -20.75 14.44
N GLU A 349 -28.50 -20.76 15.22
CA GLU A 349 -29.78 -20.14 14.82
C GLU A 349 -29.72 -18.62 14.57
N LYS A 350 -28.69 -17.91 15.07
CA LYS A 350 -28.52 -16.44 14.92
C LYS A 350 -27.20 -16.02 14.28
N LEU A 351 -26.47 -16.97 13.67
CA LEU A 351 -25.10 -16.75 13.22
C LEU A 351 -25.05 -16.02 11.87
N MET A 352 -24.43 -14.83 11.85
CA MET A 352 -24.35 -13.94 10.68
C MET A 352 -22.98 -13.89 10.00
N VAL A 353 -21.89 -14.11 10.76
CA VAL A 353 -20.51 -14.00 10.25
C VAL A 353 -19.64 -15.13 10.77
N ILE A 354 -18.99 -15.85 9.86
CA ILE A 354 -17.98 -16.87 10.16
C ILE A 354 -16.66 -16.53 9.47
N LYS A 355 -15.60 -16.34 10.26
CA LYS A 355 -14.23 -16.08 9.76
C LYS A 355 -13.31 -17.24 10.15
N LEU A 356 -12.77 -17.95 9.16
CA LEU A 356 -11.88 -19.11 9.32
C LEU A 356 -10.57 -18.93 8.54
N ARG A 357 -10.08 -17.69 8.40
CA ARG A 357 -8.86 -17.38 7.64
C ARG A 357 -7.66 -18.13 8.23
N ASN A 358 -6.81 -18.71 7.40
CA ASN A 358 -5.59 -19.44 7.79
C ASN A 358 -5.82 -20.63 8.73
N CYS A 359 -6.99 -21.27 8.66
CA CYS A 359 -7.25 -22.55 9.36
C CYS A 359 -6.67 -23.71 8.55
N TYR A 360 -5.36 -23.94 8.66
CA TYR A 360 -4.63 -24.86 7.78
C TYR A 360 -5.09 -26.32 7.86
N ASN A 361 -5.65 -26.75 9.00
CA ASN A 361 -6.07 -28.13 9.23
C ASN A 361 -7.56 -28.38 8.92
N LEU A 362 -8.32 -27.36 8.51
CA LEU A 362 -9.75 -27.48 8.29
C LEU A 362 -10.02 -28.48 7.16
N ALA A 363 -10.62 -29.61 7.51
CA ALA A 363 -10.89 -30.71 6.59
C ALA A 363 -12.27 -30.57 5.93
N ASP A 364 -13.24 -30.01 6.64
CA ASP A 364 -14.62 -29.80 6.17
C ASP A 364 -15.19 -28.47 6.68
N ILE A 365 -16.07 -27.85 5.88
CA ILE A 365 -16.96 -26.79 6.36
C ILE A 365 -17.96 -27.44 7.34
N PRO A 366 -18.38 -26.76 8.44
CA PRO A 366 -19.45 -27.28 9.29
C PRO A 366 -20.63 -27.78 8.46
N ASN A 367 -21.15 -28.96 8.79
CA ASN A 367 -22.28 -29.54 8.07
C ASN A 367 -23.52 -28.62 8.23
N LEU A 368 -23.90 -27.90 7.17
CA LEU A 368 -25.03 -26.95 7.15
C LEU A 368 -26.36 -27.62 6.77
N SER A 369 -26.40 -28.96 6.65
CA SER A 369 -27.54 -29.72 6.09
C SER A 369 -28.58 -30.19 7.11
N GLY A 370 -28.68 -29.59 8.30
CA GLY A 370 -29.49 -30.07 9.43
C GLY A 370 -30.92 -30.55 9.11
N HIS A 371 -31.04 -31.84 8.78
CA HIS A 371 -32.14 -32.83 8.81
C HIS A 371 -33.62 -32.35 8.75
N GLN A 372 -34.35 -32.94 7.79
CA GLN A 372 -35.78 -32.78 7.48
C GLN A 372 -36.81 -33.14 8.59
N THR A 373 -36.41 -33.29 9.86
CA THR A 373 -37.32 -33.69 10.95
C THR A 373 -37.24 -32.84 12.21
N LEU A 374 -36.40 -31.81 12.25
CA LEU A 374 -36.32 -30.84 13.34
C LEU A 374 -36.15 -29.46 12.71
N GLU A 375 -36.97 -28.51 13.16
CA GLU A 375 -36.97 -27.12 12.70
C GLU A 375 -35.54 -26.55 12.56
N LYS A 376 -35.19 -26.20 11.31
CA LYS A 376 -34.44 -25.01 10.93
C LYS A 376 -33.08 -24.79 11.61
N LEU A 377 -32.04 -25.41 11.04
CA LEU A 377 -30.69 -24.82 11.09
C LEU A 377 -30.65 -23.66 10.08
N ILE A 378 -31.18 -22.50 10.49
CA ILE A 378 -31.19 -21.28 9.71
C ILE A 378 -29.79 -20.65 9.78
N LEU A 379 -28.98 -20.86 8.74
CA LEU A 379 -27.95 -19.91 8.34
C LEU A 379 -28.50 -18.94 7.27
N GLU A 380 -29.82 -18.71 7.27
CA GLU A 380 -30.48 -17.72 6.40
C GLU A 380 -30.03 -16.30 6.73
N ASP A 381 -29.22 -16.05 7.77
CA ASP A 381 -28.67 -14.72 8.08
C ASP A 381 -27.15 -14.61 7.85
N LEU A 382 -26.49 -15.67 7.35
CA LEU A 382 -25.04 -15.63 7.11
C LEU A 382 -24.72 -14.76 5.89
N GLU A 383 -24.16 -13.57 6.13
CA GLU A 383 -23.85 -12.61 5.07
C GLU A 383 -22.46 -12.80 4.46
N ILE A 384 -21.49 -13.25 5.27
CA ILE A 384 -20.07 -13.37 4.89
C ILE A 384 -19.48 -14.71 5.36
N LEU A 385 -18.92 -15.49 4.41
CA LEU A 385 -18.14 -16.70 4.68
C LEU A 385 -16.70 -16.51 4.16
N SER A 386 -15.71 -16.57 5.06
CA SER A 386 -14.28 -16.44 4.70
C SER A 386 -13.48 -17.70 5.06
N LEU A 387 -12.95 -18.37 4.04
CA LEU A 387 -12.14 -19.60 4.10
C LEU A 387 -10.71 -19.37 3.57
N ILE A 388 -10.22 -18.13 3.65
CA ILE A 388 -8.97 -17.71 3.00
C ILE A 388 -7.77 -18.50 3.56
N GLY A 389 -6.97 -19.15 2.72
CA GLY A 389 -5.72 -19.82 3.11
C GLY A 389 -5.89 -21.22 3.71
N CYS A 390 -7.04 -21.85 3.55
CA CYS A 390 -7.32 -23.22 3.99
C CYS A 390 -6.71 -24.26 3.03
N LYS A 391 -5.46 -24.66 3.28
CA LYS A 391 -4.65 -25.48 2.36
C LYS A 391 -4.98 -26.98 2.33
N SER A 392 -5.67 -27.50 3.33
CA SER A 392 -6.11 -28.91 3.38
C SER A 392 -7.53 -29.13 2.84
N PHE A 393 -8.22 -28.06 2.47
CA PHE A 393 -9.62 -28.07 2.09
C PHE A 393 -9.77 -28.17 0.56
N THR A 394 -10.25 -29.32 0.07
CA THR A 394 -10.27 -29.65 -1.38
C THR A 394 -11.64 -29.54 -2.05
N THR A 395 -12.74 -29.57 -1.28
CA THR A 395 -14.11 -29.61 -1.82
C THR A 395 -15.06 -28.80 -0.96
N ILE A 396 -15.94 -28.00 -1.59
CA ILE A 396 -17.06 -27.35 -0.88
C ILE A 396 -18.27 -28.28 -0.90
N PRO A 397 -18.91 -28.55 0.25
CA PRO A 397 -20.10 -29.39 0.32
C PRO A 397 -21.31 -28.73 -0.35
N ASP A 398 -22.21 -29.54 -0.90
CA ASP A 398 -23.44 -29.07 -1.56
C ASP A 398 -24.37 -28.27 -0.64
N SER A 399 -24.22 -28.42 0.67
CA SER A 399 -24.95 -27.64 1.66
C SER A 399 -24.66 -26.13 1.60
N VAL A 400 -23.61 -25.68 0.89
CA VAL A 400 -23.34 -24.25 0.67
C VAL A 400 -24.53 -23.54 0.03
N GLY A 401 -25.28 -24.21 -0.87
CA GLY A 401 -26.46 -23.65 -1.51
C GLY A 401 -27.63 -23.34 -0.57
N ASN A 402 -27.58 -23.79 0.68
CA ASN A 402 -28.59 -23.45 1.69
C ASN A 402 -28.41 -22.03 2.26
N LEU A 403 -27.27 -21.37 2.01
CA LEU A 403 -26.93 -20.06 2.55
C LEU A 403 -27.59 -18.91 1.76
N LYS A 404 -28.93 -18.89 1.72
CA LYS A 404 -29.69 -18.02 0.80
C LYS A 404 -29.41 -16.53 0.95
N SER A 405 -29.00 -16.04 2.12
CA SER A 405 -28.69 -14.60 2.32
C SER A 405 -27.21 -14.26 2.21
N LEU A 406 -26.37 -15.20 1.76
CA LEU A 406 -24.94 -14.97 1.59
C LEU A 406 -24.72 -13.88 0.55
N THR A 407 -24.01 -12.82 0.95
CA THR A 407 -23.67 -11.69 0.07
C THR A 407 -22.22 -11.74 -0.38
N LYS A 408 -21.32 -12.34 0.43
CA LYS A 408 -19.90 -12.48 0.11
C LYS A 408 -19.38 -13.87 0.42
N LEU A 409 -18.76 -14.50 -0.57
CA LEU A 409 -18.10 -15.80 -0.45
C LEU A 409 -16.62 -15.65 -0.81
N LEU A 410 -15.75 -15.72 0.20
CA LEU A 410 -14.31 -15.44 0.08
C LEU A 410 -13.49 -16.70 0.41
N ILE A 411 -12.96 -17.35 -0.61
CA ILE A 411 -12.30 -18.66 -0.51
C ILE A 411 -10.85 -18.61 -1.00
N TYR A 412 -10.26 -17.41 -0.99
CA TYR A 412 -8.96 -17.13 -1.56
C TYR A 412 -7.82 -18.03 -1.01
N GLY A 413 -7.00 -18.64 -1.87
CA GLY A 413 -5.82 -19.41 -1.45
C GLY A 413 -6.11 -20.77 -0.82
N SER A 414 -7.24 -21.38 -1.18
CA SER A 414 -7.63 -22.73 -0.76
C SER A 414 -7.18 -23.80 -1.76
N ALA A 415 -7.21 -25.08 -1.37
CA ALA A 415 -6.86 -26.21 -2.26
C ALA A 415 -8.05 -26.77 -3.06
N ILE A 416 -9.08 -25.94 -3.30
CA ILE A 416 -10.33 -26.38 -3.90
C ILE A 416 -10.15 -26.70 -5.38
N VAL A 417 -10.74 -27.81 -5.80
CA VAL A 417 -10.66 -28.30 -7.18
C VAL A 417 -11.86 -27.87 -8.01
N VAL A 418 -13.07 -27.88 -7.43
CA VAL A 418 -14.35 -27.57 -8.09
C VAL A 418 -15.30 -26.87 -7.10
N LEU A 419 -16.11 -25.94 -7.61
CA LEU A 419 -17.26 -25.38 -6.87
C LEU A 419 -18.50 -26.25 -7.12
N PRO A 420 -19.27 -26.61 -6.08
CA PRO A 420 -20.43 -27.48 -6.21
C PRO A 420 -21.56 -26.78 -7.00
N PRO A 421 -22.39 -27.53 -7.76
CA PRO A 421 -23.50 -26.95 -8.51
C PRO A 421 -24.49 -26.17 -7.64
N SER A 422 -24.65 -26.56 -6.39
CA SER A 422 -25.49 -25.87 -5.40
C SER A 422 -25.10 -24.40 -5.15
N ILE A 423 -23.90 -23.95 -5.54
CA ILE A 423 -23.51 -22.54 -5.46
C ILE A 423 -24.48 -21.64 -6.23
N GLY A 424 -25.07 -22.13 -7.33
CA GLY A 424 -26.05 -21.39 -8.13
C GLY A 424 -27.33 -21.01 -7.38
N LEU A 425 -27.59 -21.59 -6.19
CA LEU A 425 -28.75 -21.26 -5.36
C LEU A 425 -28.56 -19.97 -4.55
N LEU A 426 -27.37 -19.37 -4.55
CA LEU A 426 -27.02 -18.18 -3.78
C LEU A 426 -27.44 -16.88 -4.48
N SER A 427 -28.75 -16.67 -4.64
CA SER A 427 -29.32 -15.57 -5.44
C SER A 427 -28.98 -14.16 -4.95
N PHE A 428 -28.55 -14.00 -3.69
CA PHE A 428 -28.18 -12.70 -3.09
C PHE A 428 -26.66 -12.45 -3.06
N LEU A 429 -25.85 -13.37 -3.59
CA LEU A 429 -24.40 -13.25 -3.62
C LEU A 429 -23.98 -12.07 -4.49
N LYS A 430 -23.21 -11.14 -3.93
CA LYS A 430 -22.68 -9.94 -4.61
C LYS A 430 -21.19 -10.06 -4.94
N GLU A 431 -20.44 -10.81 -4.13
CA GLU A 431 -18.99 -10.94 -4.27
C GLU A 431 -18.58 -12.42 -4.13
N LEU A 432 -17.90 -12.93 -5.15
CA LEU A 432 -17.31 -14.26 -5.16
C LEU A 432 -15.80 -14.13 -5.40
N SER A 433 -14.98 -14.40 -4.38
CA SER A 433 -13.52 -14.45 -4.54
C SER A 433 -13.02 -15.86 -4.28
N VAL A 434 -12.48 -16.49 -5.32
CA VAL A 434 -11.82 -17.80 -5.28
C VAL A 434 -10.37 -17.71 -5.78
N GLY A 435 -9.80 -16.51 -5.79
CA GLY A 435 -8.43 -16.28 -6.23
C GLY A 435 -7.39 -17.10 -5.44
N LYS A 436 -6.21 -17.35 -6.02
CA LYS A 436 -5.15 -18.24 -5.51
C LYS A 436 -5.60 -19.68 -5.21
N CYS A 437 -6.78 -20.11 -5.66
CA CYS A 437 -7.13 -21.54 -5.68
C CYS A 437 -6.43 -22.22 -6.86
N LEU A 438 -5.17 -22.58 -6.65
CA LEU A 438 -4.29 -23.13 -7.69
C LEU A 438 -4.80 -24.45 -8.30
N SER A 439 -5.75 -25.13 -7.65
CA SER A 439 -6.32 -26.39 -8.11
C SER A 439 -7.69 -26.25 -8.79
N LEU A 440 -8.27 -25.04 -8.83
CA LEU A 440 -9.58 -24.80 -9.43
C LEU A 440 -9.47 -24.80 -10.96
N ILE A 441 -10.14 -25.74 -11.64
CA ILE A 441 -9.99 -25.98 -13.09
C ILE A 441 -11.15 -25.40 -13.91
N GLU A 442 -12.34 -25.30 -13.32
CA GLU A 442 -13.55 -24.80 -13.98
C GLU A 442 -14.55 -24.21 -12.97
N LEU A 443 -15.49 -23.40 -13.47
CA LEU A 443 -16.68 -22.96 -12.76
C LEU A 443 -17.88 -23.81 -13.18
N PRO A 444 -18.84 -24.09 -12.28
CA PRO A 444 -20.02 -24.88 -12.61
C PRO A 444 -21.00 -24.10 -13.50
N ASP A 445 -21.72 -24.82 -14.36
CA ASP A 445 -22.76 -24.23 -15.23
C ASP A 445 -23.87 -23.52 -14.43
N SER A 446 -24.12 -23.96 -13.20
CA SER A 446 -25.11 -23.34 -12.30
C SER A 446 -24.76 -21.92 -11.86
N ILE A 447 -23.61 -21.37 -12.27
CA ILE A 447 -23.24 -19.97 -12.04
C ILE A 447 -24.32 -18.99 -12.53
N GLU A 448 -25.14 -19.37 -13.53
CA GLU A 448 -26.29 -18.59 -14.01
C GLU A 448 -27.26 -18.15 -12.90
N GLY A 449 -27.38 -18.94 -11.82
CA GLY A 449 -28.28 -18.63 -10.70
C GLY A 449 -27.80 -17.48 -9.80
N LEU A 450 -26.56 -17.02 -9.96
CA LEU A 450 -25.95 -15.97 -9.17
C LEU A 450 -26.28 -14.55 -9.69
N GLY A 451 -27.56 -14.29 -9.97
CA GLY A 451 -28.02 -13.07 -10.66
C GLY A 451 -27.72 -11.73 -9.97
N SER A 452 -27.36 -11.73 -8.69
CA SER A 452 -26.98 -10.51 -7.93
C SER A 452 -25.47 -10.24 -7.90
N LEU A 453 -24.64 -11.07 -8.55
CA LEU A 453 -23.19 -10.92 -8.51
C LEU A 453 -22.75 -9.60 -9.15
N VAL A 454 -21.89 -8.88 -8.44
CA VAL A 454 -21.28 -7.62 -8.88
C VAL A 454 -19.80 -7.82 -9.17
N GLU A 455 -19.13 -8.68 -8.41
CA GLU A 455 -17.68 -8.92 -8.53
C GLU A 455 -17.35 -10.42 -8.43
N ILE A 456 -16.52 -10.87 -9.37
CA ILE A 456 -15.90 -12.20 -9.37
C ILE A 456 -14.37 -12.02 -9.44
N ASP A 457 -13.67 -12.65 -8.52
CA ASP A 457 -12.21 -12.76 -8.49
C ASP A 457 -11.78 -14.23 -8.61
N LEU A 458 -11.13 -14.55 -9.73
CA LEU A 458 -10.55 -15.85 -10.10
C LEU A 458 -9.03 -15.76 -10.26
N ASP A 459 -8.38 -14.71 -9.75
CA ASP A 459 -6.96 -14.47 -9.95
C ASP A 459 -6.13 -15.69 -9.50
N TRP A 460 -5.04 -16.02 -10.17
CA TRP A 460 -4.14 -17.12 -9.81
C TRP A 460 -4.86 -18.48 -9.65
N THR A 461 -5.87 -18.74 -10.47
CA THR A 461 -6.51 -20.07 -10.56
C THR A 461 -5.98 -20.86 -11.76
N SER A 462 -6.28 -22.16 -11.80
CA SER A 462 -5.94 -23.04 -12.93
C SER A 462 -7.10 -23.19 -13.91
N ILE A 463 -8.01 -22.20 -13.96
CA ILE A 463 -9.19 -22.25 -14.81
C ILE A 463 -8.77 -22.34 -16.28
N THR A 464 -9.36 -23.30 -16.98
CA THR A 464 -9.07 -23.58 -18.40
C THR A 464 -10.03 -22.85 -19.34
N GLN A 465 -11.28 -22.67 -18.93
CA GLN A 465 -12.35 -22.00 -19.65
C GLN A 465 -13.41 -21.48 -18.67
N LEU A 466 -14.17 -20.46 -19.09
CA LEU A 466 -15.41 -20.07 -18.41
C LEU A 466 -16.61 -20.77 -19.07
N PRO A 467 -17.62 -21.21 -18.32
CA PRO A 467 -18.86 -21.76 -18.88
C PRO A 467 -19.65 -20.68 -19.62
N ASN A 468 -20.46 -21.08 -20.61
CA ASN A 468 -21.29 -20.13 -21.37
C ASN A 468 -22.27 -19.36 -20.46
N GLN A 469 -22.72 -19.98 -19.38
CA GLN A 469 -23.64 -19.43 -18.38
C GLN A 469 -23.09 -18.21 -17.64
N VAL A 470 -21.78 -17.92 -17.72
CA VAL A 470 -21.22 -16.67 -17.18
C VAL A 470 -21.86 -15.42 -17.81
N GLY A 471 -22.35 -15.54 -19.04
CA GLY A 471 -23.04 -14.47 -19.76
C GLY A 471 -24.39 -14.05 -19.15
N ASP A 472 -24.97 -14.87 -18.27
CA ASP A 472 -26.23 -14.60 -17.60
C ASP A 472 -26.09 -13.75 -16.33
N LEU A 473 -24.85 -13.47 -15.91
CA LEU A 473 -24.53 -12.59 -14.79
C LEU A 473 -24.71 -11.10 -15.15
N LYS A 474 -25.96 -10.67 -15.34
CA LYS A 474 -26.30 -9.32 -15.87
C LYS A 474 -25.88 -8.15 -14.97
N MET A 475 -25.66 -8.40 -13.67
CA MET A 475 -25.25 -7.38 -12.69
C MET A 475 -23.73 -7.28 -12.51
N LEU A 476 -22.95 -8.18 -13.14
CA LEU A 476 -21.52 -8.25 -12.91
C LEU A 476 -20.83 -7.02 -13.48
N ARG A 477 -20.11 -6.30 -12.61
CA ARG A 477 -19.34 -5.09 -12.97
C ARG A 477 -17.86 -5.36 -13.08
N LYS A 478 -17.34 -6.37 -12.38
CA LYS A 478 -15.91 -6.66 -12.32
C LYS A 478 -15.64 -8.16 -12.39
N LEU A 479 -14.79 -8.55 -13.34
CA LEU A 479 -14.30 -9.91 -13.55
C LEU A 479 -12.76 -9.90 -13.60
N GLU A 480 -12.15 -10.46 -12.56
CA GLU A 480 -10.68 -10.56 -12.41
C GLU A 480 -10.22 -12.00 -12.62
N MET A 481 -9.25 -12.19 -13.51
CA MET A 481 -8.63 -13.48 -13.89
C MET A 481 -7.12 -13.31 -14.16
N LEU A 482 -6.45 -12.47 -13.37
CA LEU A 482 -5.01 -12.25 -13.44
C LEU A 482 -4.26 -13.57 -13.16
N ASN A 483 -3.24 -13.90 -13.94
CA ASN A 483 -2.43 -15.12 -13.77
C ASN A 483 -3.21 -16.44 -13.90
N CYS A 484 -4.32 -16.46 -14.63
CA CYS A 484 -4.99 -17.69 -15.07
C CYS A 484 -4.26 -18.33 -16.26
N LYS A 485 -3.10 -18.93 -15.99
CA LYS A 485 -2.15 -19.41 -17.01
C LYS A 485 -2.66 -20.54 -17.92
N HIS A 486 -3.79 -21.15 -17.59
CA HIS A 486 -4.41 -22.23 -18.35
C HIS A 486 -5.63 -21.79 -19.17
N LEU A 487 -6.08 -20.55 -19.00
CA LEU A 487 -7.22 -20.00 -19.73
C LEU A 487 -6.84 -19.76 -21.19
N LYS A 488 -7.53 -20.45 -22.12
CA LYS A 488 -7.23 -20.39 -23.56
C LYS A 488 -8.19 -19.55 -24.39
N PHE A 489 -9.44 -19.42 -23.96
CA PHE A 489 -10.48 -18.67 -24.67
C PHE A 489 -11.51 -18.13 -23.67
N LEU A 490 -12.22 -17.08 -24.09
CA LEU A 490 -13.43 -16.61 -23.43
C LEU A 490 -14.65 -17.10 -24.24
N PRO A 491 -15.77 -17.46 -23.60
CA PRO A 491 -17.00 -17.83 -24.29
C PRO A 491 -17.62 -16.62 -25.00
N GLU A 492 -18.34 -16.84 -26.11
CA GLU A 492 -19.08 -15.79 -26.82
C GLU A 492 -20.19 -15.15 -25.96
N SER A 493 -20.62 -15.82 -24.90
CA SER A 493 -21.60 -15.26 -23.97
C SER A 493 -21.05 -14.11 -23.13
N ILE A 494 -19.73 -13.89 -23.09
CA ILE A 494 -19.11 -12.78 -22.35
C ILE A 494 -19.71 -11.43 -22.76
N GLY A 495 -20.03 -11.24 -24.05
CA GLY A 495 -20.65 -10.01 -24.55
C GLY A 495 -22.05 -9.73 -24.01
N SER A 496 -22.69 -10.71 -23.38
CA SER A 496 -24.02 -10.55 -22.78
C SER A 496 -24.00 -9.91 -21.39
N MET A 497 -22.81 -9.66 -20.83
CA MET A 497 -22.60 -9.08 -19.50
C MET A 497 -22.58 -7.55 -19.57
N LEU A 498 -23.72 -6.96 -19.92
CA LEU A 498 -23.81 -5.53 -20.28
C LEU A 498 -23.45 -4.55 -19.15
N ALA A 499 -23.42 -4.99 -17.88
CA ALA A 499 -22.99 -4.17 -16.75
C ALA A 499 -21.48 -4.19 -16.50
N LEU A 500 -20.71 -4.99 -17.23
CA LEU A 500 -19.29 -5.20 -16.99
C LEU A 500 -18.49 -3.92 -17.26
N MET A 501 -17.79 -3.42 -16.23
CA MET A 501 -16.97 -2.21 -16.26
C MET A 501 -15.48 -2.52 -16.26
N THR A 502 -15.06 -3.63 -15.65
CA THR A 502 -13.66 -4.05 -15.57
C THR A 502 -13.53 -5.52 -15.93
N LEU A 503 -12.67 -5.81 -16.91
CA LEU A 503 -12.25 -7.16 -17.28
C LEU A 503 -10.73 -7.24 -17.25
N ASN A 504 -10.20 -8.12 -16.41
CA ASN A 504 -8.77 -8.37 -16.33
C ASN A 504 -8.48 -9.84 -16.58
N ILE A 505 -7.74 -10.13 -17.64
CA ILE A 505 -7.30 -11.49 -18.00
C ILE A 505 -5.78 -11.54 -18.21
N SER A 506 -5.06 -10.61 -17.58
CA SER A 506 -3.61 -10.47 -17.74
C SER A 506 -2.87 -11.75 -17.32
N ASN A 507 -1.76 -12.09 -17.98
CA ASN A 507 -1.00 -13.33 -17.79
C ASN A 507 -1.82 -14.62 -18.08
N ALA A 508 -2.84 -14.56 -18.94
CA ALA A 508 -3.52 -15.74 -19.47
C ALA A 508 -2.86 -16.23 -20.77
N LYS A 509 -3.13 -17.49 -21.15
CA LYS A 509 -2.70 -18.07 -22.43
C LYS A 509 -3.81 -17.99 -23.48
N ILE A 510 -4.52 -16.87 -23.50
CA ILE A 510 -5.61 -16.64 -24.44
C ILE A 510 -5.04 -16.36 -25.83
N SER A 511 -5.53 -17.08 -26.84
CA SER A 511 -5.08 -16.90 -28.23
C SER A 511 -5.89 -15.84 -28.98
N GLU A 512 -7.19 -15.74 -28.68
CA GLU A 512 -8.13 -14.82 -29.33
C GLU A 512 -9.19 -14.33 -28.34
N LEU A 513 -9.67 -13.10 -28.54
CA LEU A 513 -10.87 -12.59 -27.88
C LEU A 513 -12.11 -12.85 -28.77
N PRO A 514 -13.27 -13.20 -28.21
CA PRO A 514 -14.50 -13.40 -28.97
C PRO A 514 -15.01 -12.08 -29.57
N GLU A 515 -15.73 -12.15 -30.70
CA GLU A 515 -16.29 -10.94 -31.36
C GLU A 515 -17.42 -10.31 -30.52
N SER A 516 -18.08 -11.07 -29.66
CA SER A 516 -19.03 -10.54 -28.68
C SER A 516 -18.42 -9.56 -27.67
N ILE A 517 -17.09 -9.51 -27.50
CA ILE A 517 -16.45 -8.57 -26.56
C ILE A 517 -16.87 -7.12 -26.83
N GLY A 518 -17.07 -6.74 -28.10
CA GLY A 518 -17.50 -5.40 -28.48
C GLY A 518 -18.93 -5.04 -28.07
N MET A 519 -19.72 -5.97 -27.54
CA MET A 519 -21.05 -5.69 -26.97
C MET A 519 -20.98 -5.08 -25.56
N LEU A 520 -19.81 -5.10 -24.92
CA LEU A 520 -19.60 -4.59 -23.56
C LEU A 520 -19.48 -3.05 -23.56
N GLU A 521 -20.56 -2.34 -23.94
CA GLU A 521 -20.53 -0.88 -24.12
C GLU A 521 -20.16 -0.09 -22.86
N ASN A 522 -20.35 -0.67 -21.66
CA ASN A 522 -20.01 -0.08 -20.36
C ASN A 522 -18.60 -0.43 -19.85
N LEU A 523 -17.81 -1.20 -20.62
CA LEU A 523 -16.46 -1.59 -20.21
C LEU A 523 -15.54 -0.36 -20.18
N ILE A 524 -14.99 -0.05 -19.01
CA ILE A 524 -14.11 1.10 -18.76
C ILE A 524 -12.64 0.66 -18.84
N THR A 525 -12.33 -0.51 -18.27
CA THR A 525 -10.96 -1.02 -18.18
C THR A 525 -10.89 -2.45 -18.72
N LEU A 526 -10.02 -2.65 -19.71
CA LEU A 526 -9.67 -3.96 -20.27
C LEU A 526 -8.16 -4.21 -20.09
N ARG A 527 -7.81 -5.25 -19.32
CA ARG A 527 -6.42 -5.63 -19.07
C ARG A 527 -6.13 -7.01 -19.67
N LEU A 528 -5.19 -7.01 -20.62
CA LEU A 528 -4.72 -8.14 -21.44
C LEU A 528 -3.20 -8.31 -21.35
N SER A 529 -2.54 -7.65 -20.38
CA SER A 529 -1.08 -7.57 -20.35
C SER A 529 -0.47 -8.96 -20.11
N ASN A 530 0.63 -9.27 -20.79
CA ASN A 530 1.29 -10.58 -20.78
C ASN A 530 0.43 -11.75 -21.26
N CYS A 531 -0.62 -11.48 -22.06
CA CYS A 531 -1.28 -12.52 -22.85
C CYS A 531 -0.45 -12.84 -24.09
N THR A 532 0.64 -13.59 -23.90
CA THR A 532 1.70 -13.78 -24.93
C THR A 532 1.24 -14.52 -26.18
N GLU A 533 0.12 -15.24 -26.12
CA GLU A 533 -0.46 -15.98 -27.27
C GLU A 533 -1.54 -15.18 -28.00
N LEU A 534 -1.98 -14.02 -27.45
CA LEU A 534 -3.01 -13.18 -28.06
C LEU A 534 -2.41 -12.41 -29.24
N TYR A 535 -2.75 -12.83 -30.46
CA TYR A 535 -2.08 -12.36 -31.69
C TYR A 535 -2.89 -11.35 -32.51
N LYS A 536 -4.19 -11.19 -32.23
CA LYS A 536 -5.07 -10.20 -32.87
C LYS A 536 -6.15 -9.70 -31.90
N LEU A 537 -6.64 -8.49 -32.15
CA LEU A 537 -7.87 -7.98 -31.52
C LEU A 537 -9.05 -8.14 -32.49
N PRO A 538 -10.26 -8.48 -32.01
CA PRO A 538 -11.44 -8.59 -32.84
C PRO A 538 -11.87 -7.23 -33.40
N ALA A 539 -12.52 -7.21 -34.57
CA ALA A 539 -12.95 -5.95 -35.18
C ALA A 539 -14.01 -5.23 -34.33
N SER A 540 -14.80 -5.98 -33.57
CA SER A 540 -15.76 -5.44 -32.60
C SER A 540 -15.14 -4.65 -31.45
N ILE A 541 -13.82 -4.71 -31.21
CA ILE A 541 -13.16 -3.96 -30.11
C ILE A 541 -13.47 -2.46 -30.18
N GLY A 542 -13.61 -1.90 -31.39
CA GLY A 542 -13.97 -0.50 -31.61
C GLY A 542 -15.36 -0.10 -31.12
N ASN A 543 -16.24 -1.06 -30.78
CA ASN A 543 -17.58 -0.80 -30.27
C ASN A 543 -17.62 -0.55 -28.75
N LEU A 544 -16.50 -0.70 -28.04
CA LEU A 544 -16.39 -0.44 -26.60
C LEU A 544 -16.40 1.07 -26.29
N LYS A 545 -17.56 1.71 -26.43
CA LYS A 545 -17.74 3.18 -26.35
C LYS A 545 -17.26 3.80 -25.04
N SER A 546 -17.34 3.08 -23.92
CA SER A 546 -16.91 3.58 -22.60
C SER A 546 -15.47 3.24 -22.23
N LEU A 547 -14.72 2.55 -23.10
CA LEU A 547 -13.38 2.08 -22.78
C LEU A 547 -12.43 3.25 -22.60
N GLN A 548 -11.85 3.37 -21.41
CA GLN A 548 -10.91 4.43 -21.06
C GLN A 548 -9.48 3.90 -20.95
N ARG A 549 -9.30 2.64 -20.56
CA ARG A 549 -7.98 2.03 -20.32
C ARG A 549 -7.88 0.68 -21.00
N LEU A 550 -6.95 0.57 -21.95
CA LEU A 550 -6.57 -0.70 -22.58
C LEU A 550 -5.10 -0.99 -22.29
N LEU A 551 -4.86 -2.03 -21.48
CA LEU A 551 -3.51 -2.46 -21.11
C LEU A 551 -3.21 -3.82 -21.75
N MET A 552 -2.42 -3.84 -22.81
CA MET A 552 -2.13 -5.04 -23.62
C MET A 552 -0.62 -5.19 -23.90
N GLY A 553 0.22 -4.72 -22.98
CA GLY A 553 1.67 -4.93 -23.06
C GLY A 553 2.04 -6.41 -23.08
N GLU A 554 3.16 -6.76 -23.71
CA GLU A 554 3.66 -8.13 -23.85
C GLU A 554 2.64 -9.11 -24.49
N THR A 555 1.81 -8.63 -25.41
CA THR A 555 0.95 -9.46 -26.26
C THR A 555 1.59 -9.73 -27.63
N ALA A 556 1.13 -10.77 -28.33
CA ALA A 556 1.56 -11.07 -29.70
C ALA A 556 0.84 -10.20 -30.75
N VAL A 557 -0.10 -9.34 -30.35
CA VAL A 557 -0.86 -8.46 -31.26
C VAL A 557 0.10 -7.61 -32.07
N ALA A 558 0.03 -7.75 -33.39
CA ALA A 558 0.91 -7.05 -34.34
C ALA A 558 0.22 -5.92 -35.08
N GLU A 559 -1.11 -5.87 -35.10
CA GLU A 559 -1.91 -4.87 -35.82
C GLU A 559 -3.15 -4.47 -35.01
N LEU A 560 -3.62 -3.24 -35.23
CA LEU A 560 -4.88 -2.74 -34.67
C LEU A 560 -5.93 -2.66 -35.80
N PRO A 561 -7.19 -3.08 -35.57
CA PRO A 561 -8.23 -3.03 -36.59
C PRO A 561 -8.63 -1.58 -36.92
N GLU A 562 -9.14 -1.31 -38.13
CA GLU A 562 -9.62 0.03 -38.51
C GLU A 562 -10.82 0.53 -37.69
N SER A 563 -11.52 -0.36 -37.00
CA SER A 563 -12.56 0.03 -36.03
C SER A 563 -11.97 0.66 -34.75
N PHE A 564 -10.68 0.50 -34.48
CA PHE A 564 -10.05 0.93 -33.23
C PHE A 564 -10.16 2.45 -33.01
N GLY A 565 -10.16 3.24 -34.08
CA GLY A 565 -10.40 4.70 -34.02
C GLY A 565 -11.80 5.10 -33.54
N LYS A 566 -12.73 4.17 -33.32
CA LYS A 566 -14.06 4.42 -32.73
C LYS A 566 -14.05 4.46 -31.20
N LEU A 567 -12.92 4.17 -30.56
CA LEU A 567 -12.74 4.21 -29.10
C LEU A 567 -12.59 5.65 -28.58
N LEU A 568 -13.63 6.47 -28.74
CA LEU A 568 -13.59 7.92 -28.48
C LEU A 568 -13.32 8.28 -27.01
N SER A 569 -13.59 7.36 -26.07
CA SER A 569 -13.36 7.54 -24.64
C SER A 569 -11.99 7.07 -24.16
N LEU A 570 -11.17 6.48 -25.03
CA LEU A 570 -9.89 5.89 -24.65
C LEU A 570 -8.92 6.97 -24.20
N MET A 571 -8.45 6.86 -22.96
CA MET A 571 -7.52 7.79 -22.34
C MET A 571 -6.10 7.20 -22.24
N ILE A 572 -5.99 5.90 -22.02
CA ILE A 572 -4.69 5.22 -21.84
C ILE A 572 -4.65 3.97 -22.71
N LEU A 573 -3.64 3.92 -23.58
CA LEU A 573 -3.30 2.76 -24.38
C LEU A 573 -1.85 2.34 -24.07
N GLU A 574 -1.72 1.24 -23.34
CA GLU A 574 -0.42 0.62 -23.07
C GLU A 574 -0.29 -0.67 -23.87
N MET A 575 0.68 -0.70 -24.76
CA MET A 575 1.01 -1.88 -25.54
C MET A 575 2.52 -2.17 -25.60
N PRO A 576 3.36 -1.82 -24.60
CA PRO A 576 4.80 -2.05 -24.70
C PRO A 576 5.15 -3.53 -24.89
N LYS A 577 6.19 -3.80 -25.67
CA LYS A 577 6.80 -5.14 -25.76
C LYS A 577 8.22 -5.12 -25.24
N LYS A 578 8.74 -6.28 -24.86
CA LYS A 578 10.18 -6.45 -24.64
C LYS A 578 10.90 -6.29 -25.97
N PRO A 579 11.99 -5.52 -26.02
CA PRO A 579 12.87 -5.50 -27.18
C PRO A 579 13.48 -6.91 -27.33
N TYR A 580 13.16 -7.60 -28.42
CA TYR A 580 13.72 -8.91 -28.70
C TYR A 580 15.16 -8.73 -29.18
N PHE A 581 16.12 -8.94 -28.28
CA PHE A 581 17.51 -9.16 -28.64
C PHE A 581 17.62 -10.54 -29.31
N GLU A 582 17.85 -10.55 -30.62
CA GLU A 582 18.20 -11.72 -31.46
C GLU A 582 17.10 -12.75 -31.76
N LEU A 583 16.52 -12.64 -32.97
CA LEU A 583 16.11 -13.78 -33.78
C LEU A 583 16.74 -13.63 -35.18
N PRO A 584 16.99 -14.73 -35.93
CA PRO A 584 17.79 -14.72 -37.15
C PRO A 584 17.23 -13.77 -38.20
N ARG A 585 18.11 -13.10 -38.95
CA ARG A 585 17.84 -12.10 -40.01
C ARG A 585 16.96 -12.58 -41.20
N ASN A 586 16.23 -13.68 -41.06
CA ASN A 586 15.49 -14.33 -42.13
C ASN A 586 13.95 -14.30 -41.98
N SER A 587 13.39 -13.65 -40.96
CA SER A 587 11.98 -13.23 -41.04
C SER A 587 11.94 -11.78 -41.52
N VAL A 588 11.42 -11.55 -42.73
CA VAL A 588 11.04 -10.20 -43.18
C VAL A 588 10.25 -9.55 -42.05
N PRO A 589 10.62 -8.36 -41.56
CA PRO A 589 9.84 -7.73 -40.51
C PRO A 589 8.45 -7.45 -41.10
N ASN A 590 7.42 -8.12 -40.58
CA ASN A 590 6.06 -7.64 -40.79
C ASN A 590 6.01 -6.23 -40.22
N SER A 591 6.04 -5.26 -41.14
CA SER A 591 5.97 -3.83 -40.89
C SER A 591 4.59 -3.51 -40.32
N THR A 592 4.53 -2.97 -39.11
CA THR A 592 3.26 -2.52 -38.52
C THR A 592 3.07 -1.04 -38.81
N VAL A 593 1.91 -0.67 -39.34
CA VAL A 593 1.47 0.72 -39.50
C VAL A 593 0.23 0.92 -38.63
N LEU A 594 0.10 2.09 -38.00
CA LEU A 594 -1.12 2.45 -37.27
C LEU A 594 -2.29 2.63 -38.26
N PRO A 595 -3.51 2.18 -37.92
CA PRO A 595 -4.67 2.34 -38.80
C PRO A 595 -4.98 3.83 -39.04
N THR A 596 -5.55 4.15 -40.20
CA THR A 596 -5.85 5.55 -40.59
C THR A 596 -6.82 6.24 -39.61
N SER A 597 -7.74 5.46 -39.07
CA SER A 597 -8.70 5.88 -38.04
C SER A 597 -8.07 6.18 -36.67
N PHE A 598 -6.82 5.81 -36.40
CA PHE A 598 -6.17 5.96 -35.09
C PHE A 598 -6.14 7.42 -34.61
N SER A 599 -6.03 8.37 -35.54
CA SER A 599 -6.05 9.80 -35.26
C SER A 599 -7.36 10.29 -34.59
N ASN A 600 -8.44 9.52 -34.66
CA ASN A 600 -9.74 9.88 -34.06
C ASN A 600 -9.79 9.71 -32.54
N LEU A 601 -8.75 9.17 -31.90
CA LEU A 601 -8.66 8.96 -30.45
C LEU A 601 -8.40 10.28 -29.69
N CYS A 602 -9.30 11.25 -29.81
CA CYS A 602 -9.13 12.61 -29.30
C CYS A 602 -9.04 12.74 -27.76
N SER A 603 -9.51 11.73 -27.02
CA SER A 603 -9.42 11.66 -25.55
C SER A 603 -8.12 11.01 -25.04
N LEU A 604 -7.29 10.48 -25.94
CA LEU A 604 -6.08 9.74 -25.57
C LEU A 604 -5.08 10.68 -24.90
N LYS A 605 -4.69 10.35 -23.66
CA LYS A 605 -3.72 11.08 -22.84
C LYS A 605 -2.36 10.39 -22.83
N GLU A 606 -2.36 9.06 -22.84
CA GLU A 606 -1.13 8.28 -22.77
C GLU A 606 -1.12 7.20 -23.84
N LEU A 607 -0.07 7.21 -24.66
CA LEU A 607 0.20 6.19 -25.66
C LEU A 607 1.58 5.60 -25.41
N ASN A 608 1.63 4.32 -25.06
CA ASN A 608 2.88 3.56 -24.97
C ASN A 608 2.90 2.43 -25.99
N ALA A 609 3.57 2.67 -27.11
CA ALA A 609 3.79 1.75 -28.23
C ALA A 609 5.26 1.31 -28.33
N ARG A 610 5.96 1.17 -27.20
CA ARG A 610 7.36 0.74 -27.19
C ARG A 610 7.52 -0.65 -27.81
N ALA A 611 8.51 -0.83 -28.68
CA ALA A 611 8.84 -2.10 -29.34
C ALA A 611 7.69 -2.73 -30.15
N TRP A 612 6.86 -1.88 -30.79
CA TRP A 612 5.72 -2.32 -31.61
C TRP A 612 6.04 -2.60 -33.07
N LYS A 613 7.30 -2.47 -33.49
CA LYS A 613 7.74 -2.63 -34.88
C LYS A 613 7.07 -1.63 -35.84
N LEU A 614 6.70 -0.46 -35.32
CA LEU A 614 6.26 0.66 -36.14
C LEU A 614 7.40 1.07 -37.07
N CYS A 615 7.13 1.26 -38.36
CA CYS A 615 8.16 1.63 -39.33
C CYS A 615 7.63 2.49 -40.46
N GLY A 616 8.55 2.98 -41.30
CA GLY A 616 8.24 3.93 -42.37
C GLY A 616 7.98 5.35 -41.84
N LYS A 617 7.08 6.07 -42.51
CA LYS A 617 6.63 7.41 -42.10
C LYS A 617 5.33 7.27 -41.31
N ILE A 618 5.31 7.78 -40.09
CA ILE A 618 4.07 7.86 -39.30
C ILE A 618 3.12 8.87 -39.97
N PRO A 619 1.83 8.53 -40.17
CA PRO A 619 0.84 9.43 -40.79
C PRO A 619 0.75 10.80 -40.10
N ASP A 620 0.60 11.88 -40.87
CA ASP A 620 0.59 13.26 -40.38
C ASP A 620 -0.79 13.72 -39.87
N ASP A 621 -1.43 12.89 -39.04
CA ASP A 621 -2.77 13.13 -38.48
C ASP A 621 -2.77 13.24 -36.95
N PHE A 622 -1.59 13.31 -36.31
CA PHE A 622 -1.46 13.35 -34.85
C PHE A 622 -2.08 14.60 -34.24
N LYS A 623 -2.26 15.69 -35.02
CA LYS A 623 -2.96 16.92 -34.61
C LYS A 623 -4.29 16.67 -33.88
N LYS A 624 -5.02 15.62 -34.26
CA LYS A 624 -6.33 15.27 -33.68
C LYS A 624 -6.23 14.68 -32.26
N LEU A 625 -5.08 14.15 -31.85
CA LEU A 625 -4.80 13.60 -30.52
C LEU A 625 -4.56 14.73 -29.49
N SER A 626 -5.44 15.73 -29.48
CA SER A 626 -5.30 16.99 -28.73
C SER A 626 -5.23 16.86 -27.20
N SER A 627 -5.54 15.68 -26.66
CA SER A 627 -5.45 15.38 -25.23
C SER A 627 -4.15 14.70 -24.82
N LEU A 628 -3.26 14.37 -25.77
CA LEU A 628 -2.08 13.54 -25.51
C LEU A 628 -1.07 14.29 -24.63
N GLU A 629 -0.71 13.67 -23.51
CA GLU A 629 0.25 14.17 -22.52
C GLU A 629 1.56 13.37 -22.54
N ILE A 630 1.49 12.06 -22.82
CA ILE A 630 2.65 11.15 -22.85
C ILE A 630 2.62 10.33 -24.14
N LEU A 631 3.70 10.42 -24.91
CA LEU A 631 3.92 9.62 -26.12
C LEU A 631 5.23 8.83 -25.99
N ASN A 632 5.13 7.51 -25.90
CA ASN A 632 6.26 6.60 -25.89
C ASN A 632 6.23 5.69 -27.13
N LEU A 633 7.19 5.90 -28.04
CA LEU A 633 7.38 5.14 -29.27
C LEU A 633 8.80 4.54 -29.35
N GLY A 634 9.51 4.36 -28.24
CA GLY A 634 10.87 3.79 -28.25
C GLY A 634 10.94 2.39 -28.85
N HIS A 635 12.13 1.95 -29.29
CA HIS A 635 12.38 0.64 -29.91
C HIS A 635 11.54 0.37 -31.17
N ASN A 636 11.35 1.37 -32.02
CA ASN A 636 10.65 1.22 -33.30
C ASN A 636 11.56 1.63 -34.46
N ASN A 637 11.18 1.26 -35.68
CA ASN A 637 12.01 1.38 -36.89
C ASN A 637 11.41 2.41 -37.88
N PHE A 638 10.90 3.55 -37.38
CA PHE A 638 10.40 4.63 -38.23
C PHE A 638 11.50 5.65 -38.54
N PHE A 639 11.47 6.24 -39.74
CA PHE A 639 12.51 7.18 -40.19
C PHE A 639 12.28 8.62 -39.70
N SER A 640 11.02 8.99 -39.47
CA SER A 640 10.62 10.36 -39.12
C SER A 640 9.29 10.37 -38.37
N LEU A 641 9.17 11.31 -37.45
CA LEU A 641 7.91 11.65 -36.80
C LEU A 641 7.06 12.62 -37.65
N PRO A 642 5.74 12.72 -37.42
CA PRO A 642 4.88 13.64 -38.16
C PRO A 642 5.10 15.10 -37.74
N SER A 643 5.00 16.03 -38.70
CA SER A 643 5.11 17.48 -38.45
C SER A 643 4.02 17.99 -37.50
N SER A 644 2.84 17.38 -37.52
CA SER A 644 1.72 17.71 -36.64
C SER A 644 1.97 17.46 -35.15
N LEU A 645 3.10 16.87 -34.73
CA LEU A 645 3.48 16.80 -33.31
C LEU A 645 3.55 18.19 -32.66
N MET A 646 3.94 19.24 -33.41
CA MET A 646 3.98 20.61 -32.90
C MET A 646 2.62 21.15 -32.45
N ASP A 647 1.51 20.59 -32.96
CA ASP A 647 0.15 21.00 -32.59
C ASP A 647 -0.32 20.37 -31.26
N LEU A 648 0.43 19.41 -30.70
CA LEU A 648 0.06 18.71 -29.46
C LEU A 648 0.37 19.56 -28.21
N SER A 649 -0.42 20.61 -28.01
CA SER A 649 -0.25 21.61 -26.94
C SER A 649 -0.29 21.09 -25.49
N LYS A 650 -0.68 19.82 -25.28
CA LYS A 650 -0.69 19.17 -23.95
C LYS A 650 0.43 18.15 -23.76
N LEU A 651 1.22 17.87 -24.80
CA LEU A 651 2.25 16.85 -24.76
C LEU A 651 3.38 17.29 -23.83
N LYS A 652 3.58 16.54 -22.74
CA LYS A 652 4.59 16.79 -21.71
C LYS A 652 5.81 15.91 -21.89
N LYS A 653 5.63 14.67 -22.36
CA LYS A 653 6.70 13.67 -22.49
C LYS A 653 6.74 13.05 -23.86
N LEU A 654 7.91 13.10 -24.51
CA LEU A 654 8.19 12.41 -25.77
C LEU A 654 9.35 11.43 -25.57
N LEU A 655 9.05 10.13 -25.59
CA LEU A 655 10.00 9.05 -25.33
C LEU A 655 10.20 8.20 -26.59
N LEU A 656 11.39 8.29 -27.17
CA LEU A 656 11.80 7.62 -28.40
C LEU A 656 13.16 6.91 -28.28
N PRO A 657 13.55 6.32 -27.12
CA PRO A 657 14.86 5.69 -27.02
C PRO A 657 14.96 4.46 -27.95
N ASN A 658 16.16 4.19 -28.46
CA ASN A 658 16.47 3.05 -29.33
C ASN A 658 15.64 3.01 -30.63
N CYS A 659 15.36 4.16 -31.24
CA CYS A 659 14.77 4.21 -32.58
C CYS A 659 15.89 4.29 -33.63
N GLU A 660 16.44 3.13 -34.01
CA GLU A 660 17.68 3.03 -34.79
C GLU A 660 17.63 3.67 -36.18
N GLU A 661 16.45 3.74 -36.80
CA GLU A 661 16.27 4.31 -38.15
C GLU A 661 15.82 5.78 -38.15
N LEU A 662 15.61 6.40 -36.99
CA LEU A 662 15.12 7.77 -36.86
C LEU A 662 16.17 8.78 -37.35
N LYS A 663 15.87 9.52 -38.42
CA LYS A 663 16.82 10.46 -39.06
C LYS A 663 16.70 11.90 -38.60
N SER A 664 15.49 12.32 -38.19
CA SER A 664 15.24 13.72 -37.83
C SER A 664 14.12 13.89 -36.80
N LEU A 665 14.28 14.88 -35.92
CA LEU A 665 13.21 15.37 -35.06
C LEU A 665 12.53 16.60 -35.69
N PRO A 666 11.18 16.61 -35.82
CA PRO A 666 10.43 17.75 -36.33
C PRO A 666 10.38 18.88 -35.27
N LEU A 667 9.70 19.98 -35.59
CA LEU A 667 9.35 20.99 -34.60
C LEU A 667 8.51 20.36 -33.49
N LEU A 668 8.85 20.67 -32.24
CA LEU A 668 8.25 20.09 -31.06
C LEU A 668 7.36 21.11 -30.32
N PRO A 669 6.29 20.67 -29.62
CA PRO A 669 5.39 21.56 -28.89
C PRO A 669 6.04 22.12 -27.61
N SER A 670 5.78 23.40 -27.32
CA SER A 670 6.33 24.16 -26.18
C SER A 670 5.94 23.61 -24.79
N SER A 671 4.92 22.75 -24.72
CA SER A 671 4.45 22.10 -23.50
C SER A 671 5.35 20.97 -22.99
N LEU A 672 6.35 20.55 -23.77
CA LEU A 672 7.24 19.46 -23.41
C LEU A 672 8.09 19.80 -22.20
N VAL A 673 8.17 18.85 -21.28
CA VAL A 673 9.00 18.85 -20.08
C VAL A 673 10.14 17.84 -20.21
N GLU A 674 9.91 16.74 -20.95
CA GLU A 674 10.88 15.66 -21.14
C GLU A 674 10.92 15.18 -22.59
N VAL A 675 12.12 15.19 -23.18
CA VAL A 675 12.41 14.61 -24.49
C VAL A 675 13.55 13.61 -24.36
N ASN A 676 13.26 12.34 -24.65
CA ASN A 676 14.25 11.27 -24.63
C ASN A 676 14.35 10.61 -26.00
N VAL A 677 15.51 10.78 -26.65
CA VAL A 677 15.86 10.21 -27.95
C VAL A 677 17.19 9.43 -27.87
N ALA A 678 17.52 8.90 -26.69
CA ALA A 678 18.73 8.13 -26.48
C ALA A 678 18.83 6.94 -27.45
N ASP A 679 20.06 6.55 -27.78
CA ASP A 679 20.38 5.41 -28.62
C ASP A 679 19.72 5.45 -30.00
N CYS A 680 19.59 6.65 -30.58
CA CYS A 680 19.18 6.86 -31.97
C CYS A 680 20.40 7.25 -32.84
N PRO A 681 21.22 6.28 -33.28
CA PRO A 681 22.48 6.56 -33.98
C PRO A 681 22.29 7.19 -35.37
N ALA A 682 21.17 6.92 -36.06
CA ALA A 682 20.86 7.51 -37.37
C ALA A 682 20.32 8.95 -37.29
N LEU A 683 20.15 9.53 -36.09
CA LEU A 683 19.59 10.86 -35.93
C LEU A 683 20.60 11.92 -36.37
N GLU A 684 20.32 12.58 -37.50
CA GLU A 684 21.20 13.59 -38.10
C GLU A 684 20.74 15.02 -37.77
N ARG A 685 19.42 15.25 -37.74
CA ARG A 685 18.83 16.59 -37.68
C ARG A 685 17.91 16.76 -36.47
N VAL A 686 18.19 17.76 -35.64
CA VAL A 686 17.30 18.23 -34.57
C VAL A 686 16.76 19.61 -34.98
N SER A 687 15.43 19.78 -34.98
CA SER A 687 14.80 21.08 -35.24
C SER A 687 15.08 22.06 -34.10
N ASP A 688 14.92 23.36 -34.36
CA ASP A 688 15.12 24.40 -33.36
C ASP A 688 14.25 24.17 -32.11
N LEU A 689 14.90 24.08 -30.95
CA LEU A 689 14.27 23.83 -29.64
C LEU A 689 13.98 25.13 -28.87
N SER A 690 14.23 26.31 -29.45
CA SER A 690 14.11 27.60 -28.74
C SER A 690 12.72 27.86 -28.13
N ASN A 691 11.68 27.23 -28.67
CA ASN A 691 10.31 27.36 -28.19
C ASN A 691 9.99 26.48 -26.96
N LEU A 692 10.88 25.58 -26.55
CA LEU A 692 10.66 24.62 -25.47
C LEU A 692 11.04 25.20 -24.10
N GLU A 693 10.47 26.35 -23.73
CA GLU A 693 10.81 27.06 -22.49
C GLU A 693 10.55 26.25 -21.21
N SER A 694 9.66 25.25 -21.26
CA SER A 694 9.32 24.36 -20.14
C SER A 694 10.16 23.08 -20.08
N LEU A 695 11.07 22.85 -21.03
CA LEU A 695 11.85 21.62 -21.10
C LEU A 695 12.80 21.52 -19.90
N GLU A 696 12.65 20.48 -19.10
CA GLU A 696 13.51 20.21 -17.94
C GLU A 696 14.55 19.13 -18.25
N GLU A 697 14.24 18.19 -19.16
CA GLU A 697 15.10 17.06 -19.48
C GLU A 697 15.21 16.81 -20.98
N LEU A 698 16.45 16.74 -21.47
CA LEU A 698 16.79 16.41 -22.85
C LEU A 698 17.85 15.31 -22.86
N ASN A 699 17.51 14.14 -23.41
CA ASN A 699 18.41 13.00 -23.51
C ASN A 699 18.64 12.60 -24.98
N LEU A 700 19.86 12.79 -25.48
CA LEU A 700 20.35 12.36 -26.78
C LEU A 700 21.52 11.38 -26.68
N THR A 701 21.71 10.69 -25.54
CA THR A 701 22.84 9.75 -25.37
C THR A 701 23.01 8.84 -26.59
N ASN A 702 24.23 8.66 -27.10
CA ASN A 702 24.56 7.82 -28.26
C ASN A 702 23.93 8.24 -29.59
N CYS A 703 23.56 9.51 -29.75
CA CYS A 703 23.18 10.09 -31.05
C CYS A 703 24.41 10.64 -31.79
N GLU A 704 25.21 9.74 -32.37
CA GLU A 704 26.53 10.04 -32.93
C GLU A 704 26.49 11.00 -34.14
N MET A 705 25.43 10.95 -34.93
CA MET A 705 25.30 11.69 -36.20
C MET A 705 24.70 13.09 -36.04
N VAL A 706 24.24 13.47 -34.84
CA VAL A 706 23.69 14.81 -34.60
C VAL A 706 24.81 15.84 -34.72
N VAL A 707 24.62 16.81 -35.61
CA VAL A 707 25.62 17.87 -35.89
C VAL A 707 25.43 19.13 -35.04
N ASP A 708 24.20 19.46 -34.68
CA ASP A 708 23.85 20.64 -33.86
C ASP A 708 22.53 20.38 -33.11
N ILE A 709 22.31 21.14 -32.04
CA ILE A 709 21.07 21.22 -31.27
C ILE A 709 20.68 22.71 -31.21
N PRO A 710 20.04 23.24 -32.27
CA PRO A 710 19.71 24.66 -32.33
C PRO A 710 18.73 25.06 -31.23
N GLY A 711 18.91 26.25 -30.66
CA GLY A 711 18.04 26.80 -29.61
C GLY A 711 18.30 26.27 -28.21
N LEU A 712 19.32 25.45 -27.99
CA LEU A 712 19.71 24.95 -26.67
C LEU A 712 19.98 26.09 -25.67
N GLU A 713 20.60 27.18 -26.13
CA GLU A 713 20.90 28.36 -25.32
C GLU A 713 19.65 29.08 -24.77
N CYS A 714 18.48 28.87 -25.40
CA CYS A 714 17.21 29.47 -25.00
C CYS A 714 16.49 28.67 -23.90
N LEU A 715 16.93 27.44 -23.59
CA LEU A 715 16.25 26.51 -22.67
C LEU A 715 16.54 26.82 -21.19
N LYS A 716 15.90 27.86 -20.65
CA LYS A 716 16.12 28.34 -19.26
C LYS A 716 15.65 27.35 -18.18
N SER A 717 14.71 26.48 -18.49
CA SER A 717 14.18 25.47 -17.56
C SER A 717 14.97 24.17 -17.55
N LEU A 718 15.94 24.00 -18.47
CA LEU A 718 16.69 22.77 -18.59
C LEU A 718 17.45 22.48 -17.29
N ARG A 719 17.22 21.28 -16.73
CA ARG A 719 17.87 20.78 -15.52
C ARG A 719 18.75 19.58 -15.81
N ARG A 720 18.44 18.81 -16.84
CA ARG A 720 19.12 17.57 -17.18
C ARG A 720 19.40 17.52 -18.69
N LEU A 721 20.67 17.42 -19.05
CA LEU A 721 21.12 17.28 -20.43
C LEU A 721 22.05 16.07 -20.54
N TYR A 722 21.62 15.05 -21.28
CA TYR A 722 22.40 13.84 -21.49
C TYR A 722 22.78 13.70 -22.95
N MET A 723 24.08 13.73 -23.25
CA MET A 723 24.60 13.63 -24.61
C MET A 723 25.92 12.86 -24.67
N SER A 724 26.20 11.99 -23.70
CA SER A 724 27.33 11.05 -23.78
C SER A 724 27.27 10.25 -25.07
N GLY A 725 28.41 10.11 -25.75
CA GLY A 725 28.48 9.46 -27.07
C GLY A 725 28.19 10.39 -28.28
N CYS A 726 27.69 11.61 -28.07
CA CYS A 726 27.42 12.56 -29.17
C CYS A 726 28.66 13.36 -29.56
N LYS A 727 29.59 12.75 -30.30
CA LYS A 727 30.88 13.38 -30.64
C LYS A 727 30.71 14.58 -31.58
N THR A 728 29.89 14.42 -32.61
CA THR A 728 29.79 15.37 -33.73
C THR A 728 29.26 16.74 -33.30
N CYS A 729 28.19 16.80 -32.50
CA CYS A 729 27.65 18.05 -31.98
C CYS A 729 28.34 18.57 -30.70
N SER A 730 29.26 17.81 -30.09
CA SER A 730 29.86 18.16 -28.79
C SER A 730 30.49 19.55 -28.79
N SER A 731 31.31 19.88 -29.79
CA SER A 731 31.99 21.19 -29.88
C SER A 731 31.01 22.36 -30.07
N VAL A 732 29.94 22.15 -30.83
CA VAL A 732 28.90 23.16 -31.08
C VAL A 732 28.06 23.38 -29.82
N VAL A 733 27.62 22.29 -29.17
CA VAL A 733 26.83 22.34 -27.94
C VAL A 733 27.62 22.98 -26.81
N LYS A 734 28.90 22.63 -26.63
CA LYS A 734 29.78 23.24 -25.63
C LYS A 734 29.81 24.78 -25.73
N ARG A 735 29.84 25.34 -26.95
CA ARG A 735 29.77 26.80 -27.19
C ARG A 735 28.39 27.42 -26.91
N ARG A 736 27.31 26.64 -26.92
CA ARG A 736 25.93 27.09 -26.63
C ARG A 736 25.59 27.04 -25.12
N LEU A 737 26.40 26.36 -24.31
CA LEU A 737 26.19 26.25 -22.87
C LEU A 737 26.54 27.58 -22.17
N SER A 738 25.52 28.44 -22.06
CA SER A 738 25.63 29.73 -21.38
C SER A 738 25.60 29.60 -19.85
N LYS A 739 26.01 30.66 -19.16
CA LYS A 739 25.82 30.85 -17.71
C LYS A 739 24.38 30.57 -17.27
N VAL A 740 23.39 31.05 -18.03
CA VAL A 740 21.97 30.90 -17.70
C VAL A 740 21.56 29.43 -17.72
N SER A 741 22.00 28.69 -18.74
CA SER A 741 21.70 27.26 -18.90
C SER A 741 22.36 26.41 -17.80
N LEU A 742 23.58 26.76 -17.38
CA LEU A 742 24.35 25.99 -16.40
C LEU A 742 23.97 26.28 -14.94
N ARG A 743 23.39 27.46 -14.65
CA ARG A 743 23.01 27.87 -13.28
C ARG A 743 22.07 26.90 -12.57
N ASN A 744 21.13 26.32 -13.30
CA ASN A 744 20.17 25.38 -12.72
C ASN A 744 20.37 23.93 -13.21
N MET A 745 21.47 23.64 -13.88
CA MET A 745 21.75 22.30 -14.39
C MET A 745 22.07 21.36 -13.22
N PHE A 746 21.22 20.35 -13.01
CA PHE A 746 21.40 19.30 -12.00
C PHE A 746 22.26 18.16 -12.51
N SER A 747 22.09 17.76 -13.76
CA SER A 747 22.90 16.69 -14.37
C SER A 747 23.25 17.01 -15.82
N LEU A 748 24.53 16.89 -16.15
CA LEU A 748 25.05 17.12 -17.49
C LEU A 748 26.03 16.01 -17.85
N SER A 749 25.81 15.34 -18.99
CA SER A 749 26.73 14.34 -19.52
C SER A 749 27.10 14.60 -20.97
N MET A 750 28.40 14.55 -21.31
CA MET A 750 28.89 14.79 -22.67
C MET A 750 30.29 14.19 -22.89
N PRO A 751 30.75 14.05 -24.16
CA PRO A 751 32.14 13.69 -24.45
C PRO A 751 33.14 14.73 -23.90
N GLY A 752 34.16 14.27 -23.17
CA GLY A 752 35.17 15.13 -22.57
C GLY A 752 36.10 14.39 -21.61
N SER A 753 37.38 14.81 -21.58
CA SER A 753 38.45 14.13 -20.83
C SER A 753 38.97 14.93 -19.61
N LYS A 754 38.46 16.14 -19.43
CA LYS A 754 38.90 17.11 -18.42
C LYS A 754 37.75 17.53 -17.51
N ILE A 755 38.08 17.81 -16.26
CA ILE A 755 37.25 18.55 -15.30
C ILE A 755 37.90 19.92 -15.11
N PRO A 756 37.15 20.98 -14.74
CA PRO A 756 37.75 22.29 -14.54
C PRO A 756 38.80 22.27 -13.43
N ASP A 757 39.93 22.95 -13.63
CA ASP A 757 41.09 22.87 -12.71
C ASP A 757 40.81 23.47 -11.32
N TRP A 758 39.79 24.32 -11.21
CA TRP A 758 39.31 24.88 -9.94
C TRP A 758 38.42 23.91 -9.13
N PHE A 759 38.16 22.70 -9.64
CA PHE A 759 37.60 21.62 -8.84
C PHE A 759 38.69 20.99 -7.96
N SER A 760 38.37 20.74 -6.71
CA SER A 760 39.29 20.02 -5.82
C SER A 760 39.32 18.54 -6.19
N GLN A 761 40.46 18.04 -6.65
CA GLN A 761 40.68 16.64 -7.04
C GLN A 761 41.15 15.76 -5.86
N GLU A 762 41.35 16.36 -4.69
CA GLU A 762 41.64 15.69 -3.42
C GLU A 762 40.39 15.62 -2.53
N VAL A 763 40.50 14.90 -1.41
CA VAL A 763 39.43 14.81 -0.41
C VAL A 763 39.10 16.21 0.13
N VAL A 764 37.87 16.67 -0.10
CA VAL A 764 37.44 18.02 0.32
C VAL A 764 37.00 17.98 1.76
N LYS A 765 37.74 18.65 2.64
CA LYS A 765 37.34 18.89 4.02
C LYS A 765 36.42 20.11 4.09
N PHE A 766 35.17 19.90 4.52
CA PHE A 766 34.21 20.97 4.72
C PHE A 766 34.54 21.77 5.99
N SER A 767 34.45 23.09 5.87
CA SER A 767 34.57 24.04 6.99
C SER A 767 33.60 25.18 6.74
N GLU A 768 32.73 25.43 7.71
CA GLU A 768 31.70 26.46 7.67
C GLU A 768 32.36 27.84 7.63
N ARG A 769 31.95 28.64 6.64
CA ARG A 769 32.47 29.99 6.45
C ARG A 769 31.59 30.97 7.23
N LYS A 770 32.22 31.86 8.00
CA LYS A 770 31.49 32.92 8.73
C LYS A 770 30.71 33.78 7.72
N ASN A 771 29.39 33.80 7.86
CA ASN A 771 28.44 34.58 7.05
C ASN A 771 28.24 34.12 5.59
N LEU A 772 28.63 32.89 5.22
CA LEU A 772 28.34 32.34 3.89
C LEU A 772 27.72 30.95 4.01
N LYS A 773 26.46 30.84 3.63
CA LYS A 773 25.72 29.57 3.67
C LYS A 773 26.11 28.68 2.49
N LEU A 774 26.28 27.37 2.72
CA LEU A 774 26.42 26.40 1.63
C LEU A 774 25.09 26.30 0.87
N LYS A 775 25.14 26.51 -0.46
CA LYS A 775 24.00 26.42 -1.38
C LYS A 775 23.99 25.14 -2.22
N GLY A 776 25.12 24.43 -2.30
CA GLY A 776 25.16 23.13 -2.96
C GLY A 776 26.57 22.58 -3.11
N VAL A 777 26.65 21.41 -3.73
CA VAL A 777 27.90 20.73 -4.07
C VAL A 777 27.86 20.33 -5.54
N ILE A 778 28.88 20.68 -6.31
CA ILE A 778 29.04 20.23 -7.70
C ILE A 778 30.13 19.16 -7.72
N ILE A 779 29.83 18.02 -8.32
CA ILE A 779 30.76 16.91 -8.47
C ILE A 779 30.93 16.65 -9.97
N GLY A 780 32.18 16.71 -10.42
CA GLY A 780 32.55 16.36 -11.78
C GLY A 780 33.30 15.04 -11.79
N VAL A 781 32.97 14.14 -12.71
CA VAL A 781 33.67 12.87 -12.89
C VAL A 781 33.96 12.61 -14.36
N ILE A 782 35.14 12.03 -14.62
CA ILE A 782 35.51 11.51 -15.93
C ILE A 782 35.41 10.00 -15.87
N VAL A 783 34.55 9.46 -16.72
CA VAL A 783 34.23 8.04 -16.78
C VAL A 783 34.57 7.51 -18.17
N SER A 784 35.13 6.31 -18.21
CA SER A 784 35.38 5.55 -19.44
C SER A 784 34.93 4.11 -19.27
N PHE A 785 34.71 3.41 -20.38
CA PHE A 785 34.30 2.02 -20.39
C PHE A 785 35.33 1.18 -21.12
N SER A 786 35.76 0.07 -20.52
CA SER A 786 36.82 -0.79 -21.07
C SER A 786 36.33 -1.92 -21.98
N HIS A 787 35.03 -2.15 -22.10
CA HIS A 787 34.43 -3.16 -22.98
C HIS A 787 33.03 -2.72 -23.42
N GLN A 788 32.52 -3.31 -24.52
CA GLN A 788 31.14 -3.12 -24.94
C GLN A 788 30.19 -3.62 -23.86
N ILE A 789 29.34 -2.72 -23.35
CA ILE A 789 28.30 -3.06 -22.38
C ILE A 789 27.17 -3.78 -23.12
N PRO A 790 26.71 -4.94 -22.62
CA PRO A 790 25.56 -5.64 -23.17
C PRO A 790 24.33 -4.73 -23.32
N ASP A 791 23.70 -4.73 -24.50
CA ASP A 791 22.56 -3.85 -24.79
C ASP A 791 21.34 -4.09 -23.88
N ASN A 792 21.20 -5.31 -23.32
CA ASN A 792 20.17 -5.64 -22.34
C ASN A 792 20.28 -4.85 -21.01
N LEU A 793 21.48 -4.40 -20.63
CA LEU A 793 21.69 -3.50 -19.48
C LEU A 793 21.28 -2.06 -19.81
N ARG A 794 21.29 -1.67 -21.09
CA ARG A 794 20.96 -0.31 -21.54
C ARG A 794 19.45 -0.05 -21.68
N ASP A 795 18.65 -1.10 -21.84
CA ASP A 795 17.20 -0.97 -22.02
C ASP A 795 16.40 -0.84 -20.72
N GLN A 796 16.98 -1.24 -19.60
CA GLN A 796 16.42 -1.06 -18.27
C GLN A 796 16.96 0.24 -17.67
N ASP A 797 16.37 1.39 -18.06
CA ASP A 797 16.64 2.75 -17.56
C ASP A 797 18.00 2.89 -16.85
N PRO A 798 19.13 2.84 -17.60
CA PRO A 798 20.45 2.59 -17.05
C PRO A 798 20.94 3.87 -16.38
N LEU A 799 20.46 4.10 -15.16
CA LEU A 799 21.26 4.81 -14.18
C LEU A 799 22.59 4.06 -14.09
N LEU A 800 23.67 4.78 -14.36
CA LEU A 800 25.04 4.34 -14.09
C LEU A 800 25.20 4.23 -12.58
N THR A 801 24.70 3.12 -12.04
CA THR A 801 24.88 2.80 -10.62
C THR A 801 26.30 2.32 -10.42
N GLY A 802 27.00 2.87 -9.44
CA GLY A 802 28.37 2.46 -9.11
C GLY A 802 29.32 3.59 -8.78
N ILE A 803 29.01 4.86 -9.06
CA ILE A 803 29.82 6.00 -8.59
C ILE A 803 29.06 6.71 -7.46
N ARG A 804 29.73 6.88 -6.31
CA ARG A 804 29.15 7.47 -5.11
C ARG A 804 29.96 8.64 -4.61
N ALA A 805 29.26 9.68 -4.17
CA ALA A 805 29.81 10.74 -3.36
C ALA A 805 29.57 10.40 -1.89
N ASN A 806 30.64 10.25 -1.13
CA ASN A 806 30.60 9.79 0.25
C ASN A 806 31.09 10.90 1.19
N ILE A 807 30.31 11.12 2.23
CA ILE A 807 30.62 12.02 3.34
C ILE A 807 31.15 11.18 4.49
N VAL A 808 32.33 11.51 4.97
CA VAL A 808 33.07 10.73 5.97
C VAL A 808 33.54 11.63 7.10
N LYS A 809 33.41 11.15 8.34
CA LYS A 809 34.00 11.77 9.53
C LYS A 809 34.92 10.78 10.21
N LEU A 810 36.20 11.13 10.42
CA LEU A 810 37.18 10.26 11.08
C LEU A 810 37.18 8.83 10.50
N ASN A 811 37.17 8.70 9.17
CA ASN A 811 37.08 7.42 8.43
C ASN A 811 35.80 6.60 8.67
N ARG A 812 34.74 7.19 9.25
CA ARG A 812 33.42 6.56 9.34
C ARG A 812 32.47 7.18 8.32
N PRO A 813 31.81 6.38 7.47
CA PRO A 813 30.82 6.89 6.53
C PRO A 813 29.65 7.49 7.31
N VAL A 814 29.29 8.73 6.97
CA VAL A 814 28.15 9.44 7.55
C VAL A 814 26.96 9.37 6.59
N PHE A 815 27.22 9.60 5.31
CA PHE A 815 26.22 9.61 4.27
C PHE A 815 26.88 9.27 2.92
N ASN A 816 26.13 8.66 2.01
CA ASN A 816 26.54 8.50 0.62
C ASN A 816 25.39 8.83 -0.31
N ALA A 817 25.70 9.46 -1.44
CA ALA A 817 24.77 9.68 -2.54
C ALA A 817 25.31 9.02 -3.79
N MET A 818 24.43 8.37 -4.54
CA MET A 818 24.72 7.94 -5.90
C MET A 818 24.67 9.16 -6.82
N LEU A 819 25.63 9.28 -7.74
CA LEU A 819 25.57 10.32 -8.75
C LEU A 819 24.49 9.95 -9.78
N ASP A 820 23.63 10.90 -10.15
CA ASP A 820 22.61 10.73 -11.20
C ASP A 820 23.27 10.79 -12.58
N ILE A 821 23.92 9.69 -12.92
CA ILE A 821 24.62 9.49 -14.17
C ILE A 821 23.66 8.71 -15.07
N LYS A 822 22.95 9.40 -15.97
CA LYS A 822 22.19 8.74 -17.04
C LYS A 822 22.94 8.86 -18.36
N GLY A 823 22.73 7.84 -19.20
CA GLY A 823 23.34 7.78 -20.53
C GLY A 823 24.70 7.09 -20.50
N VAL A 824 24.67 5.78 -20.76
CA VAL A 824 25.86 4.95 -20.90
C VAL A 824 26.36 5.07 -22.34
N PRO A 825 27.53 5.69 -22.59
CA PRO A 825 28.07 5.79 -23.93
C PRO A 825 28.39 4.41 -24.52
N LYS A 826 28.19 4.25 -25.83
CA LYS A 826 28.62 3.08 -26.60
C LYS A 826 30.12 3.10 -26.93
N THR A 827 30.82 4.17 -26.56
CA THR A 827 32.22 4.41 -26.89
C THR A 827 33.14 4.13 -25.71
N HIS A 828 34.41 3.81 -26.00
CA HIS A 828 35.47 3.64 -24.99
C HIS A 828 36.12 4.98 -24.59
N GLU A 829 35.62 6.09 -25.13
CA GLU A 829 36.15 7.43 -24.89
C GLU A 829 35.80 7.93 -23.49
N ASP A 830 36.45 9.03 -23.12
CA ASP A 830 36.21 9.70 -21.86
C ASP A 830 34.98 10.59 -21.97
N HIS A 831 34.11 10.48 -20.97
CA HIS A 831 32.91 11.30 -20.85
C HIS A 831 32.92 12.04 -19.53
N LEU A 832 32.59 13.33 -19.62
CA LEU A 832 32.40 14.20 -18.48
C LEU A 832 30.96 14.07 -18.00
N TYR A 833 30.82 13.85 -16.69
CA TYR A 833 29.55 13.97 -15.99
C TYR A 833 29.68 15.02 -14.90
N LEU A 834 28.79 16.02 -14.91
CA LEU A 834 28.66 17.03 -13.87
C LEU A 834 27.33 16.85 -13.15
N SER A 835 27.38 16.64 -11.84
CA SER A 835 26.20 16.52 -10.97
C SER A 835 26.20 17.65 -9.94
N ARG A 836 25.15 18.47 -9.94
CA ARG A 836 24.93 19.56 -8.97
C ARG A 836 23.89 19.11 -7.95
N PHE A 837 24.32 19.02 -6.70
CA PHE A 837 23.49 18.71 -5.54
C PHE A 837 23.07 20.01 -4.85
N PRO A 838 21.82 20.46 -4.98
CA PRO A 838 21.36 21.72 -4.39
C PRO A 838 21.28 21.66 -2.86
N GLU A 839 21.02 22.80 -2.23
CA GLU A 839 20.95 22.99 -0.76
C GLU A 839 20.03 21.97 -0.07
N TRP A 840 18.89 21.67 -0.69
CA TRP A 840 17.89 20.74 -0.16
C TRP A 840 18.26 19.26 -0.34
N HIS A 841 19.28 18.94 -1.14
CA HIS A 841 19.69 17.56 -1.35
C HIS A 841 20.38 17.00 -0.10
N PRO A 842 20.12 15.74 0.32
CA PRO A 842 20.71 15.16 1.53
C PRO A 842 22.24 15.20 1.57
N LEU A 843 22.91 15.11 0.41
CA LEU A 843 24.37 15.27 0.33
C LEU A 843 24.82 16.65 0.84
N SER A 844 24.16 17.72 0.42
CA SER A 844 24.51 19.09 0.81
C SER A 844 24.13 19.38 2.26
N PHE A 845 22.93 18.97 2.67
CA PHE A 845 22.42 19.18 4.04
C PHE A 845 23.16 18.36 5.11
N SER A 846 23.75 17.21 4.74
CA SER A 846 24.48 16.35 5.69
C SER A 846 25.90 16.82 5.99
N LEU A 847 26.41 17.82 5.26
CA LEU A 847 27.76 18.36 5.48
C LEU A 847 27.79 19.19 6.76
N LYS A 848 28.74 18.87 7.63
CA LYS A 848 29.03 19.57 8.87
C LYS A 848 30.52 19.83 8.97
N ASP A 849 30.90 20.73 9.87
CA ASP A 849 32.31 21.01 10.15
C ASP A 849 33.12 19.73 10.36
N ASP A 850 34.31 19.72 9.75
CA ASP A 850 35.27 18.62 9.72
C ASP A 850 34.84 17.37 8.94
N TYR A 851 33.78 17.43 8.12
CA TYR A 851 33.39 16.30 7.28
C TYR A 851 34.17 16.33 5.96
N ASN A 852 34.55 15.14 5.48
CA ASN A 852 35.28 14.96 4.24
C ASN A 852 34.34 14.45 3.15
N ILE A 853 34.42 15.03 1.95
CA ILE A 853 33.76 14.54 0.74
C ILE A 853 34.80 13.85 -0.12
N HIS A 854 34.48 12.64 -0.57
CA HIS A 854 35.28 11.92 -1.55
C HIS A 854 34.37 11.12 -2.48
N VAL A 855 34.79 10.96 -3.73
CA VAL A 855 34.07 10.20 -4.74
C VAL A 855 34.73 8.82 -4.86
N THR A 856 33.92 7.76 -4.82
CA THR A 856 34.39 6.38 -4.98
C THR A 856 33.59 5.66 -6.05
N ILE A 857 34.20 4.63 -6.62
CA ILE A 857 33.51 3.63 -7.43
C ILE A 857 33.24 2.39 -6.55
N ASP A 858 32.10 1.74 -6.74
CA ASP A 858 31.77 0.48 -6.08
C ASP A 858 32.80 -0.60 -6.47
N ASP A 859 33.16 -1.45 -5.52
CA ASP A 859 34.07 -2.58 -5.72
C ASP A 859 33.37 -3.90 -5.31
N PRO A 860 32.99 -4.77 -6.26
CA PRO A 860 33.12 -4.59 -7.72
C PRO A 860 32.10 -3.57 -8.29
N PRO A 861 32.39 -2.93 -9.44
CA PRO A 861 31.44 -2.02 -10.07
C PRO A 861 30.22 -2.78 -10.60
N TYR A 862 29.04 -2.16 -10.52
CA TYR A 862 27.79 -2.76 -11.01
C TYR A 862 27.82 -3.01 -12.53
N ILE A 863 28.44 -2.10 -13.28
CA ILE A 863 28.71 -2.26 -14.71
C ILE A 863 30.16 -2.71 -14.89
N GLU A 864 30.33 -3.93 -15.39
CA GLU A 864 31.66 -4.46 -15.69
C GLU A 864 32.38 -3.57 -16.73
N GLY A 865 33.60 -3.14 -16.39
CA GLY A 865 34.40 -2.27 -17.23
C GLY A 865 34.22 -0.77 -17.03
N LEU A 866 33.36 -0.34 -16.10
CA LEU A 866 33.27 1.05 -15.67
C LEU A 866 34.56 1.50 -14.99
N LYS A 867 35.19 2.58 -15.49
CA LYS A 867 36.41 3.16 -14.93
C LYS A 867 36.22 4.63 -14.59
N LEU A 868 36.37 4.97 -13.32
CA LEU A 868 36.49 6.35 -12.84
C LEU A 868 37.94 6.83 -13.02
N LYS A 869 38.20 7.71 -13.98
CA LYS A 869 39.54 8.21 -14.30
C LYS A 869 39.95 9.43 -13.49
N LYS A 870 39.03 10.39 -13.39
CA LYS A 870 39.22 11.64 -12.64
C LYS A 870 37.92 11.99 -11.93
N TRP A 871 38.04 12.70 -10.83
CA TRP A 871 36.90 13.29 -10.16
C TRP A 871 37.33 14.60 -9.51
N GLY A 872 36.36 15.47 -9.28
CA GLY A 872 36.58 16.70 -8.54
C GLY A 872 35.30 17.13 -7.84
N VAL A 873 35.46 17.88 -6.76
CA VAL A 873 34.35 18.43 -5.96
C VAL A 873 34.52 19.94 -5.83
N HIS A 874 33.43 20.66 -5.97
CA HIS A 874 33.36 22.10 -5.71
C HIS A 874 32.18 22.42 -4.79
N LEU A 875 32.41 23.26 -3.79
CA LEU A 875 31.39 23.71 -2.84
C LEU A 875 30.82 25.05 -3.30
N VAL A 876 29.50 25.13 -3.43
CA VAL A 876 28.79 26.34 -3.87
C VAL A 876 28.25 27.06 -2.65
N PHE A 877 28.63 28.31 -2.43
CA PHE A 877 28.15 29.16 -1.33
C PHE A 877 27.19 30.25 -1.83
N GLU A 878 26.47 30.85 -0.89
CA GLU A 878 25.61 32.02 -1.13
C GLU A 878 26.44 33.17 -1.74
N GLY A 879 25.92 33.78 -2.81
CA GLY A 879 26.63 34.78 -3.61
C GLY A 879 27.36 34.23 -4.84
N ASP A 880 27.73 32.94 -4.88
CA ASP A 880 28.57 32.38 -5.95
C ASP A 880 27.85 32.26 -7.31
N ASP A 881 26.52 32.21 -7.31
CA ASP A 881 25.67 32.11 -8.50
C ASP A 881 24.49 33.11 -8.47
N ASP A 882 24.56 34.15 -7.63
CA ASP A 882 23.46 35.09 -7.38
C ASP A 882 23.53 36.40 -8.20
N TYR A 883 24.62 36.63 -8.94
CA TYR A 883 24.79 37.83 -9.77
C TYR A 883 24.16 37.67 -11.16
N ASP A 884 23.21 38.54 -11.50
CA ASP A 884 22.50 38.52 -12.80
C ASP A 884 23.05 39.56 -13.82
N GLY A 885 24.12 40.30 -13.48
CA GLY A 885 24.73 41.30 -14.37
C GLY A 885 25.70 40.71 -15.41
N ASN A 886 26.20 41.57 -16.31
CA ASN A 886 27.24 41.19 -17.28
C ASN A 886 28.59 40.98 -16.56
N GLU A 887 29.20 39.80 -16.75
CA GLU A 887 30.49 39.40 -16.15
C GLU A 887 31.65 39.35 -17.17
N GLU A 888 31.43 39.75 -18.42
CA GLU A 888 32.44 39.71 -19.50
C GLU A 888 33.71 40.51 -19.19
N SER A 889 33.61 41.53 -18.32
CA SER A 889 34.72 42.41 -17.93
C SER A 889 35.32 42.11 -16.55
N LEU A 890 34.85 41.07 -15.86
CA LEU A 890 35.33 40.67 -14.54
C LEU A 890 36.53 39.72 -14.63
N ASP A 891 37.41 39.80 -13.63
CA ASP A 891 38.52 38.86 -13.46
C ASP A 891 38.00 37.44 -13.12
N GLU A 892 38.76 36.39 -13.44
CA GLU A 892 38.35 34.99 -13.23
C GLU A 892 37.97 34.69 -11.78
N SER A 893 38.62 35.35 -10.81
CA SER A 893 38.33 35.21 -9.40
C SER A 893 36.92 35.71 -8.99
N GLN A 894 36.35 36.64 -9.78
CA GLN A 894 35.08 37.32 -9.51
C GLN A 894 33.89 36.74 -10.28
N LEU A 895 34.13 35.78 -11.17
CA LEU A 895 33.07 35.16 -11.96
C LEU A 895 32.20 34.23 -11.12
N SER A 896 30.91 34.22 -11.46
CA SER A 896 29.94 33.22 -11.04
C SER A 896 30.42 31.82 -11.39
N ILE A 897 30.05 30.81 -10.59
CA ILE A 897 30.40 29.40 -10.88
C ILE A 897 29.84 28.97 -12.24
N SER A 898 28.63 29.40 -12.55
CA SER A 898 27.98 29.11 -13.82
C SER A 898 28.69 29.77 -15.01
N GLU A 899 29.26 30.96 -14.84
CA GLU A 899 30.09 31.64 -15.84
C GLU A 899 31.46 30.95 -15.99
N LYS A 900 32.08 30.52 -14.88
CA LYS A 900 33.32 29.71 -14.91
C LYS A 900 33.12 28.40 -15.67
N LEU A 901 31.98 27.74 -15.47
CA LEU A 901 31.62 26.53 -16.23
C LEU A 901 31.37 26.85 -17.71
N ALA A 902 30.68 27.94 -18.04
CA ALA A 902 30.45 28.36 -19.42
C ALA A 902 31.77 28.65 -20.15
N LYS A 903 32.71 29.35 -19.49
CA LYS A 903 34.07 29.57 -20.00
C LYS A 903 34.81 28.25 -20.20
N PHE A 904 34.78 27.33 -19.24
CA PHE A 904 35.39 26.00 -19.37
C PHE A 904 34.90 25.25 -20.62
N PHE A 905 33.61 25.30 -20.95
CA PHE A 905 33.09 24.67 -22.16
C PHE A 905 33.42 25.45 -23.45
N SER A 906 33.68 26.75 -23.37
CA SER A 906 33.94 27.60 -24.54
C SER A 906 35.34 27.42 -25.12
N PHE A 907 36.31 26.94 -24.33
CA PHE A 907 37.68 26.71 -24.80
C PHE A 907 37.84 25.29 -25.38
N PRO A 908 38.28 25.14 -26.64
CA PRO A 908 38.50 23.82 -27.23
C PRO A 908 39.64 23.07 -26.53
N GLU A 909 39.49 21.74 -26.38
CA GLU A 909 40.49 20.86 -25.76
C GLU A 909 41.76 20.66 -26.61
N GLU A 910 41.83 21.23 -27.83
CA GLU A 910 42.89 21.04 -28.83
C GLU A 910 43.62 22.36 -29.15
N GLU A 911 44.58 22.77 -28.31
CA GLU A 911 45.62 23.74 -28.71
C GLU A 911 46.84 23.67 -27.75
N GLU A 912 47.43 22.49 -27.57
CA GLU A 912 48.78 22.34 -27.03
C GLU A 912 49.51 21.20 -27.76
N GLU A 913 50.14 21.50 -28.90
CA GLU A 913 51.46 21.00 -29.33
C GLU A 913 51.73 21.35 -30.81
N TYR A 914 52.42 22.47 -31.07
CA TYR A 914 53.56 22.52 -32.01
C TYR A 914 54.24 23.90 -31.88
N ILE A 915 55.31 23.96 -31.09
CA ILE A 915 56.29 25.05 -31.16
C ILE A 915 57.30 24.63 -32.24
N PRO A 916 57.49 25.41 -33.32
CA PRO A 916 58.42 25.04 -34.38
C PRO A 916 59.85 25.44 -33.97
N GLU A 917 60.73 24.46 -33.77
CA GLU A 917 62.17 24.70 -33.70
C GLU A 917 62.89 24.15 -34.93
N SER A 918 63.47 25.10 -35.66
CA SER A 918 64.66 24.96 -36.52
C SER A 918 64.52 24.15 -37.81
N GLY A 919 65.06 24.75 -38.88
CA GLY A 919 64.87 24.28 -40.24
C GLY A 919 65.95 23.32 -40.75
N CYS A 920 65.59 22.65 -41.83
CA CYS A 920 66.47 22.38 -42.96
C CYS A 920 65.59 22.22 -44.21
N GLU A 921 65.89 23.04 -45.21
CA GLU A 921 65.43 22.94 -46.59
C GLU A 921 65.85 21.58 -47.18
N VAL A 922 64.97 20.92 -47.93
CA VAL A 922 65.27 20.40 -49.29
C VAL A 922 63.96 20.30 -50.08
N GLU A 923 63.94 20.94 -51.24
CA GLU A 923 62.91 20.87 -52.27
C GLU A 923 62.88 19.53 -53.03
N SER A 924 61.72 19.29 -53.65
CA SER A 924 61.51 18.54 -54.89
C SER A 924 61.56 17.00 -54.83
N GLN A 925 60.44 16.35 -55.16
CA GLN A 925 60.19 15.87 -56.53
C GLN A 925 58.82 15.18 -56.61
N VAL A 926 58.03 15.63 -57.59
CA VAL A 926 56.87 14.93 -58.16
C VAL A 926 57.40 13.88 -59.12
N GLN A 927 56.89 12.65 -59.05
CA GLN A 927 56.82 11.76 -60.20
C GLN A 927 55.58 10.86 -60.15
N GLU A 928 54.87 10.91 -61.27
CA GLU A 928 53.62 10.24 -61.63
C GLU A 928 53.79 8.73 -61.90
N ILE A 929 52.62 8.10 -62.13
CA ILE A 929 52.31 7.01 -63.08
C ILE A 929 51.67 5.77 -62.40
N GLU A 930 50.34 5.83 -62.39
CA GLU A 930 49.39 4.96 -63.13
C GLU A 930 49.39 3.42 -63.02
N GLU A 931 48.14 2.95 -62.86
CA GLU A 931 47.46 1.86 -63.58
C GLU A 931 47.58 0.37 -63.17
N GLN A 932 46.39 -0.14 -62.79
CA GLN A 932 45.65 -1.26 -63.41
C GLN A 932 45.53 -2.63 -62.71
N GLU A 933 44.26 -3.09 -62.75
CA GLU A 933 43.74 -4.46 -62.91
C GLU A 933 43.55 -5.38 -61.68
N GLU A 934 42.34 -5.26 -61.10
CA GLU A 934 41.27 -6.28 -61.05
C GLU A 934 41.58 -7.72 -61.55
N ILE A 935 41.24 -8.74 -60.73
CA ILE A 935 40.31 -9.86 -61.03
C ILE A 935 40.44 -11.02 -60.01
N GLU A 936 39.29 -11.33 -59.40
CA GLU A 936 38.71 -12.62 -58.95
C GLU A 936 39.59 -13.76 -58.37
N ARG A 937 39.20 -14.25 -57.18
CA ARG A 937 38.52 -15.56 -56.98
C ARG A 937 38.48 -15.97 -55.49
N GLU A 938 37.27 -16.12 -54.97
CA GLU A 938 36.92 -17.11 -53.93
C GLU A 938 36.57 -18.48 -54.62
N PRO A 939 36.24 -19.60 -53.93
CA PRO A 939 36.31 -19.96 -52.50
C PRO A 939 36.78 -21.43 -52.22
N HIS A 940 36.66 -21.84 -50.95
CA HIS A 940 36.42 -23.21 -50.43
C HIS A 940 37.54 -24.02 -49.73
N TRP A 941 37.55 -23.92 -48.39
CA TRP A 941 37.38 -24.95 -47.34
C TRP A 941 37.97 -26.37 -47.46
N TRP A 942 38.46 -26.84 -46.29
CA TRP A 942 38.66 -28.22 -45.74
C TRP A 942 40.11 -28.68 -45.52
N HIS A 943 40.58 -28.73 -44.24
CA HIS A 943 40.87 -29.98 -43.49
C HIS A 943 41.55 -29.77 -42.10
N PHE A 944 40.85 -30.21 -41.05
CA PHE A 944 41.24 -31.05 -39.87
C PHE A 944 42.56 -30.83 -39.05
N LEU A 945 42.38 -30.48 -37.75
CA LEU A 945 42.77 -31.12 -36.44
C LEU A 945 44.11 -31.90 -36.32
N PRO A 946 44.81 -31.95 -35.14
CA PRO A 946 44.20 -32.30 -33.83
C PRO A 946 44.84 -31.77 -32.51
N LEU A 947 44.20 -32.19 -31.38
CA LEU A 947 44.69 -32.35 -29.98
C LEU A 947 44.48 -31.19 -28.98
N PHE A 948 43.47 -31.32 -28.10
CA PHE A 948 43.63 -31.84 -26.72
C PHE A 948 42.28 -31.82 -25.96
N ARG A 949 41.92 -32.95 -25.33
CA ARG A 949 40.80 -33.12 -24.40
C ARG A 949 41.32 -33.85 -23.16
N ARG A 950 41.07 -33.29 -21.96
CA ARG A 950 41.03 -33.88 -20.60
C ARG A 950 41.12 -32.69 -19.62
N CYS A 951 40.35 -32.49 -18.56
CA CYS A 951 39.42 -33.24 -17.70
C CYS A 951 38.30 -32.24 -17.27
N PHE A 952 37.17 -32.53 -16.62
CA PHE A 952 36.86 -33.39 -15.47
C PHE A 952 35.34 -33.63 -15.45
N CYS A 953 34.91 -34.81 -14.98
CA CYS A 953 33.63 -34.99 -14.31
C CYS A 953 33.87 -34.90 -12.80
N PHE A 954 33.07 -34.09 -12.10
CA PHE A 954 32.24 -34.49 -10.96
C PHE A 954 31.19 -33.42 -10.67
#